data_AF-A0A269PUZ0-F1
#
_entry.id   AF-A0A269PUZ0-F1
#
_cell.length_a   1.000
_cell.length_b   1.000
_cell.length_c   1.000
_cell.angle_alpha   90.00
_cell.angle_beta   90.00
_cell.angle_gamma   90.00
#
_symmetry.space_group_name_H-M   'P 1'
#
loop_
_entity.id
_entity.type
_entity.pdbx_description
1 polymer ?
#
loop_
_entity_poly.entity_id
_entity_poly.type
_entity_poly.pdbx_seq_one_letter_code
_entity_poly.pdbx_strand_id
1 'polypeptide(L)'
;MVKLKKTLFVIVSVVLSGALCAAERLSMDILQERFSKQSDPESLQKLTLTDDLNWQLKLLKRDQESDQTYLTYQQSYHGIPVWNKHVIVATSKEGDFKQGYGELFKDMSSDLKKSSKYEKISAEKAKQDFLNTIQNEDKQLLKSSAEKIIYIDKNDQAHFAYKIQWMTVQNNGKTKVEKTLTIVDQNLSVLAMFDALQHATLEGGSGPSGNNKVPRTDYLQEGYQSYPPTTFVVEQSDDGQGTSVCEFDALDVDTRNSNHDVQTPVETYSYDCTESTFNDFKAYNTAKSPLNDAHHYAQVTQLMFQDYLGLKAFNNEKIVQHVHFGQNMDQAFYEDGQVYYGDGDLLFYPMVALDVVAHEIAHGYTEEFGTNSKKQMLTGQARAINEAFSDMTGEAVEYFLRGSNDWRANFDAYQFEGALRYFDQPTQDGVSIDHIKDYDNTVSAHHGAGIFNKAFFQLLTQTVDSVESNPWTPKYGFVVFAKANRHCWTATSTFQEAAQCVLNQASSAANSMATDSVYKSDNQTWQSVELKNHIRKAFAQVGINLVVGAGIESDFSTSQSFLSAQFNNITRKGGQQISLEDQGWQWLWSFGEFDEQGAEITSTQFSPSHTYVTAGNFPVSLTATGPSGGIDVYQIMLNTWNDYCAVSGGNEDRYFIDSVTINGQTKTSGSSTYSNFTADPIDVISGGQFNLEIKAGSHESTNDKSKRFYVWIDSNSDGIFHKTDELAYNGTATDKVNTFLSVAGQVDDIIRVRVISSFGLLTEACGNFTWGEAEDYSLKISSVDTAPTLDIQIKQQVNHISFDNKTIDGRIHSWQWDFDDGSAVNNEVSPTHWYQASGDYHVVAKALDFSNKVLASWEKDISYTTTTTALFEPSISNRSVSLNVEQSIMPAGTTVHWDFGDNDTSTQSTINHQYQQDGNYTITLTLVNPDNPQGVSLSKDVYIFKGQYQPIFQASYVENQDGSFTVTFDNSSAIPENANWRHKIKMIDAKLEWSFGDGIEDSQSTTDFDKDNSHNYAKKGSYIVKLSITYRNTWEKIKTASTEINLELKSSQAVEYCQASGLTDYEHISEFMIVGSDPFSNGIAGGVVNPENPIQLQAGVPIDYRLLAGYSGADKYAENYHIWIDLNGDGLFGDGDWRNDKSERLVAEFDQVSGETGTGEITGSFTIPTHLVSSDQLATRMRIMQYYDLTRVNSIDPCSDYSNSSTSGSGEIEDYLIVINK
;
A
#
# COMPACT_ATOMS: atom_id res chain seq x y z
N MET A 1 -8.41 11.15 -80.73
CA MET A 1 -8.39 10.29 -81.95
C MET A 1 -8.75 8.86 -81.53
N VAL A 2 -9.67 8.26 -82.30
CA VAL A 2 -9.90 6.81 -82.55
C VAL A 2 -9.85 5.85 -81.33
N LYS A 3 -10.96 5.38 -80.74
CA LYS A 3 -11.97 4.38 -81.18
C LYS A 3 -11.61 2.90 -80.91
N LEU A 4 -12.65 2.23 -80.39
CA LEU A 4 -13.02 0.80 -80.43
C LEU A 4 -12.57 -0.10 -79.26
N LYS A 5 -13.50 -0.55 -78.39
CA LYS A 5 -14.54 -1.63 -78.57
C LYS A 5 -13.87 -3.01 -78.52
N LYS A 6 -14.29 -4.05 -77.79
CA LYS A 6 -15.62 -4.58 -77.41
C LYS A 6 -15.31 -5.97 -76.75
N THR A 7 -15.82 -6.37 -75.56
CA THR A 7 -17.07 -7.17 -75.35
C THR A 7 -16.77 -8.67 -75.21
N LEU A 8 -17.32 -9.52 -74.31
CA LEU A 8 -18.68 -9.71 -73.76
C LEU A 8 -18.65 -10.82 -72.65
N PHE A 9 -19.42 -10.64 -71.55
CA PHE A 9 -20.26 -11.58 -70.74
C PHE A 9 -19.78 -13.01 -70.32
N VAL A 10 -20.26 -13.71 -69.25
CA VAL A 10 -21.55 -13.78 -68.50
C VAL A 10 -21.31 -14.29 -67.04
N ILE A 11 -21.82 -13.53 -66.06
CA ILE A 11 -22.63 -13.81 -64.84
C ILE A 11 -22.65 -15.23 -64.22
N VAL A 12 -22.41 -15.37 -62.89
CA VAL A 12 -23.39 -15.82 -61.85
C VAL A 12 -23.03 -15.28 -60.45
N SER A 13 -23.98 -14.50 -59.94
CA SER A 13 -24.40 -14.11 -58.58
C SER A 13 -23.71 -14.66 -57.31
N VAL A 14 -23.31 -13.73 -56.41
CA VAL A 14 -23.46 -13.87 -54.95
C VAL A 14 -24.02 -12.53 -54.41
N VAL A 15 -24.91 -12.66 -53.43
CA VAL A 15 -25.86 -11.71 -52.87
C VAL A 15 -25.21 -10.40 -52.36
N LEU A 16 -25.61 -9.24 -52.91
CA LEU A 16 -25.47 -7.95 -52.22
C LEU A 16 -26.64 -7.81 -51.23
N SER A 17 -26.40 -8.10 -49.96
CA SER A 17 -27.17 -7.47 -48.89
C SER A 17 -26.73 -6.00 -48.85
N GLY A 18 -27.67 -5.08 -49.08
CA GLY A 18 -27.41 -3.66 -48.91
C GLY A 18 -27.15 -3.37 -47.45
N ALA A 19 -25.89 -3.12 -47.08
CA ALA A 19 -25.56 -2.50 -45.81
C ALA A 19 -26.13 -1.06 -45.83
N LEU A 20 -27.14 -0.80 -45.00
CA LEU A 20 -27.45 0.57 -44.61
C LEU A 20 -26.20 1.14 -43.91
N CYS A 21 -25.57 2.17 -44.48
CA CYS A 21 -24.39 2.81 -43.89
C CYS A 21 -24.84 3.75 -42.76
N ALA A 22 -24.52 3.38 -41.52
CA ALA A 22 -24.64 4.21 -40.31
C ALA A 22 -23.72 5.44 -40.37
N ALA A 23 -24.06 6.50 -39.61
CA ALA A 23 -23.25 7.69 -39.47
C ALA A 23 -21.87 7.33 -38.91
N GLU A 24 -20.83 7.89 -39.48
CA GLU A 24 -19.46 7.57 -39.09
C GLU A 24 -19.05 8.46 -37.91
N ARG A 25 -18.76 7.84 -36.77
CA ARG A 25 -18.18 8.51 -35.61
C ARG A 25 -16.72 8.87 -35.90
N LEU A 26 -16.39 10.16 -35.85
CA LEU A 26 -15.03 10.66 -36.04
C LEU A 26 -14.23 10.55 -34.73
N SER A 27 -13.01 10.04 -34.83
CA SER A 27 -12.07 10.03 -33.70
C SER A 27 -11.51 11.42 -33.42
N MET A 28 -11.10 11.64 -32.16
CA MET A 28 -10.57 12.92 -31.70
C MET A 28 -9.22 13.27 -32.34
N ASP A 29 -8.48 12.29 -32.87
CA ASP A 29 -7.19 12.49 -33.54
C ASP A 29 -7.33 13.30 -34.84
N ILE A 30 -8.43 13.10 -35.57
CA ILE A 30 -8.75 13.84 -36.81
C ILE A 30 -9.01 15.32 -36.51
N LEU A 31 -9.63 15.59 -35.36
CA LEU A 31 -9.87 16.94 -34.87
C LEU A 31 -8.54 17.60 -34.45
N GLN A 32 -7.71 16.90 -33.68
CA GLN A 32 -6.40 17.36 -33.22
C GLN A 32 -5.43 17.73 -34.37
N GLU A 33 -5.40 16.95 -35.47
CA GLU A 33 -4.57 17.23 -36.65
C GLU A 33 -5.03 18.47 -37.46
N ARG A 34 -6.30 18.87 -37.31
CA ARG A 34 -6.89 20.03 -38.00
C ARG A 34 -6.82 21.29 -37.15
N PHE A 35 -7.02 21.17 -35.83
CA PHE A 35 -6.86 22.28 -34.88
C PHE A 35 -5.43 22.82 -34.84
N SER A 36 -4.44 21.94 -34.93
CA SER A 36 -3.01 22.29 -34.98
C SER A 36 -2.59 23.04 -36.25
N LYS A 37 -3.44 23.12 -37.28
CA LYS A 37 -3.17 23.80 -38.58
C LYS A 37 -3.87 25.16 -38.74
N GLN A 38 -4.69 25.59 -37.78
CA GLN A 38 -5.34 26.91 -37.82
C GLN A 38 -4.73 27.88 -36.82
N SER A 39 -4.52 29.13 -37.25
CA SER A 39 -3.90 30.18 -36.44
C SER A 39 -4.89 30.94 -35.54
N ASP A 40 -6.19 30.62 -35.60
CA ASP A 40 -7.23 31.30 -34.83
C ASP A 40 -8.37 30.32 -34.44
N PRO A 41 -8.49 29.94 -33.16
CA PRO A 41 -9.59 29.11 -32.66
C PRO A 41 -10.98 29.75 -32.85
N GLU A 42 -11.11 31.08 -33.01
CA GLU A 42 -12.43 31.70 -33.23
C GLU A 42 -12.95 31.51 -34.68
N SER A 43 -12.07 31.13 -35.61
CA SER A 43 -12.44 30.86 -37.02
C SER A 43 -13.23 29.54 -37.21
N LEU A 44 -13.46 28.79 -36.13
CA LEU A 44 -14.15 27.49 -36.07
C LEU A 44 -15.62 27.47 -36.52
N GLN A 45 -16.30 28.61 -36.61
CA GLN A 45 -17.66 28.66 -37.18
C GLN A 45 -17.75 28.20 -38.65
N LYS A 46 -16.60 28.05 -39.34
CA LYS A 46 -16.51 27.62 -40.73
C LYS A 46 -15.67 26.36 -40.96
N LEU A 47 -15.38 25.56 -39.92
CA LEU A 47 -14.71 24.27 -40.13
C LEU A 47 -15.63 23.32 -40.91
N THR A 48 -15.45 23.32 -42.23
CA THR A 48 -15.94 22.27 -43.13
C THR A 48 -14.91 21.16 -43.08
N LEU A 49 -15.12 20.20 -42.17
CA LEU A 49 -14.21 19.08 -41.95
C LEU A 49 -14.27 18.03 -43.07
N THR A 50 -15.26 18.11 -43.97
CA THR A 50 -15.45 17.25 -45.15
C THR A 50 -16.20 17.99 -46.28
N ASP A 51 -16.25 17.42 -47.48
CA ASP A 51 -17.09 17.86 -48.62
C ASP A 51 -18.61 17.75 -48.34
N ASP A 52 -19.01 17.21 -47.19
CA ASP A 52 -20.40 17.17 -46.75
C ASP A 52 -20.75 18.49 -46.05
N LEU A 53 -21.18 19.48 -46.85
CA LEU A 53 -21.57 20.84 -46.44
C LEU A 53 -22.77 20.91 -45.45
N ASN A 54 -23.23 19.76 -44.94
CA ASN A 54 -24.53 19.64 -44.30
C ASN A 54 -24.47 19.62 -42.76
N TRP A 55 -23.31 19.56 -42.11
CA TRP A 55 -23.18 19.74 -40.65
C TRP A 55 -22.18 20.85 -40.27
N GLN A 56 -22.32 21.43 -39.07
CA GLN A 56 -21.53 22.56 -38.56
C GLN A 56 -21.37 22.49 -37.03
N LEU A 57 -20.30 23.12 -36.51
CA LEU A 57 -20.06 23.33 -35.08
C LEU A 57 -20.41 24.76 -34.68
N LYS A 58 -21.16 24.92 -33.59
CA LYS A 58 -21.52 26.22 -33.01
C LYS A 58 -20.88 26.36 -31.63
N LEU A 59 -20.05 27.38 -31.44
CA LEU A 59 -19.48 27.69 -30.13
C LEU A 59 -20.60 28.02 -29.13
N LEU A 60 -20.57 27.39 -27.96
CA LEU A 60 -21.51 27.57 -26.87
C LEU A 60 -20.92 28.33 -25.67
N LYS A 61 -19.71 27.96 -25.23
CA LYS A 61 -19.11 28.44 -23.97
C LYS A 61 -17.60 28.61 -24.07
N ARG A 62 -17.05 29.55 -23.29
CA ARG A 62 -15.61 29.76 -23.06
C ARG A 62 -15.35 29.87 -21.55
N ASP A 63 -14.42 29.07 -21.03
CA ASP A 63 -13.94 29.12 -19.64
C ASP A 63 -12.41 29.28 -19.60
N GLN A 64 -11.88 30.15 -18.72
CA GLN A 64 -10.44 30.41 -18.60
C GLN A 64 -9.90 30.02 -17.22
N GLU A 65 -8.79 29.29 -17.22
CA GLU A 65 -8.03 28.86 -16.03
C GLU A 65 -6.60 29.42 -16.07
N SER A 66 -5.80 29.17 -15.03
CA SER A 66 -4.51 29.84 -14.83
C SER A 66 -3.48 29.67 -15.97
N ASP A 67 -3.56 28.63 -16.79
CA ASP A 67 -2.67 28.33 -17.93
C ASP A 67 -3.39 27.95 -19.25
N GLN A 68 -4.71 27.75 -19.23
CA GLN A 68 -5.49 27.25 -20.38
C GLN A 68 -6.86 27.94 -20.57
N THR A 69 -7.41 27.85 -21.78
CA THR A 69 -8.78 28.26 -22.13
C THR A 69 -9.54 27.09 -22.75
N TYR A 70 -10.72 26.77 -22.22
CA TYR A 70 -11.62 25.72 -22.70
C TYR A 70 -12.77 26.30 -23.53
N LEU A 71 -13.00 25.76 -24.73
CA LEU A 71 -14.02 26.18 -25.70
C LEU A 71 -14.99 25.03 -25.98
N THR A 72 -16.27 25.18 -25.64
CA THR A 72 -17.29 24.14 -25.85
C THR A 72 -18.13 24.44 -27.09
N TYR A 73 -18.24 23.49 -28.01
CA TYR A 73 -19.00 23.54 -29.27
C TYR A 73 -20.14 22.52 -29.29
N GLN A 74 -21.25 22.87 -29.94
CA GLN A 74 -22.37 21.97 -30.25
C GLN A 74 -22.35 21.59 -31.72
N GLN A 75 -22.46 20.28 -32.02
CA GLN A 75 -22.64 19.82 -33.40
C GLN A 75 -24.09 19.98 -33.88
N SER A 76 -24.28 20.39 -35.14
CA SER A 76 -25.60 20.45 -35.78
C SER A 76 -25.56 20.00 -37.24
N TYR A 77 -26.65 19.42 -37.75
CA TYR A 77 -26.85 19.04 -39.16
C TYR A 77 -28.00 19.86 -39.76
N HIS A 78 -27.75 20.61 -40.84
CA HIS A 78 -28.64 21.60 -41.44
C HIS A 78 -29.25 22.59 -40.42
N GLY A 79 -28.47 22.97 -39.41
CA GLY A 79 -28.91 23.87 -38.33
C GLY A 79 -29.74 23.21 -37.22
N ILE A 80 -29.96 21.89 -37.29
CA ILE A 80 -30.63 21.11 -36.25
C ILE A 80 -29.55 20.52 -35.31
N PRO A 81 -29.61 20.74 -33.99
CA PRO A 81 -28.61 20.22 -33.07
C PRO A 81 -28.60 18.69 -33.04
N VAL A 82 -27.40 18.10 -33.05
CA VAL A 82 -27.21 16.67 -32.76
C VAL A 82 -27.25 16.50 -31.24
N TRP A 83 -28.24 15.77 -30.75
CA TRP A 83 -28.55 15.73 -29.33
C TRP A 83 -27.39 15.15 -28.52
N ASN A 84 -27.02 15.86 -27.46
CA ASN A 84 -25.96 15.50 -26.51
C ASN A 84 -24.55 15.30 -27.10
N LYS A 85 -24.28 15.83 -28.31
CA LYS A 85 -22.96 15.77 -28.95
C LYS A 85 -22.26 17.13 -28.90
N HIS A 86 -21.38 17.27 -27.92
CA HIS A 86 -20.54 18.44 -27.71
C HIS A 86 -19.07 18.11 -27.98
N VAL A 87 -18.30 19.11 -28.38
CA VAL A 87 -16.85 19.04 -28.49
C VAL A 87 -16.26 20.15 -27.64
N ILE A 88 -15.38 19.82 -26.70
CA ILE A 88 -14.65 20.78 -25.87
C ILE A 88 -13.21 20.84 -26.36
N VAL A 89 -12.65 22.04 -26.48
CA VAL A 89 -11.28 22.26 -26.95
C VAL A 89 -10.53 23.06 -25.90
N ALA A 90 -9.48 22.48 -25.32
CA ALA A 90 -8.52 23.15 -24.46
C ALA A 90 -7.41 23.79 -25.30
N THR A 91 -7.07 25.03 -24.99
CA THR A 91 -6.04 25.83 -25.67
C THR A 91 -5.11 26.48 -24.65
N SER A 92 -3.89 26.86 -25.04
CA SER A 92 -3.04 27.74 -24.22
C SER A 92 -3.62 29.16 -24.15
N LYS A 93 -3.07 30.00 -23.27
CA LYS A 93 -3.40 31.43 -23.22
C LYS A 93 -3.12 32.16 -24.55
N GLU A 94 -2.16 31.68 -25.32
CA GLU A 94 -1.80 32.20 -26.64
C GLU A 94 -2.69 31.66 -27.77
N GLY A 95 -3.58 30.70 -27.47
CA GLY A 95 -4.54 30.13 -28.42
C GLY A 95 -4.11 28.82 -29.08
N ASP A 96 -2.97 28.25 -28.70
CA ASP A 96 -2.49 26.99 -29.28
C ASP A 96 -3.34 25.82 -28.77
N PHE A 97 -3.81 24.96 -29.69
CA PHE A 97 -4.55 23.75 -29.33
C PHE A 97 -3.72 22.84 -28.41
N LYS A 98 -4.30 22.48 -27.26
CA LYS A 98 -3.71 21.53 -26.31
C LYS A 98 -4.38 20.17 -26.42
N GLN A 99 -5.71 20.15 -26.27
CA GLN A 99 -6.47 18.91 -26.19
C GLN A 99 -7.92 19.12 -26.62
N GLY A 100 -8.57 18.06 -27.10
CA GLY A 100 -10.00 18.06 -27.39
C GLY A 100 -10.71 16.94 -26.62
N TYR A 101 -11.98 17.14 -26.30
CA TYR A 101 -12.86 16.18 -25.65
C TYR A 101 -14.20 16.12 -26.38
N GLY A 102 -14.89 14.97 -26.32
CA GLY A 102 -16.22 14.78 -26.87
C GLY A 102 -16.27 13.86 -28.09
N GLU A 103 -17.38 13.92 -28.83
CA GLU A 103 -17.65 13.05 -29.97
C GLU A 103 -18.28 13.83 -31.11
N LEU A 104 -17.91 13.49 -32.34
CA LEU A 104 -18.41 14.13 -33.54
C LEU A 104 -18.81 13.08 -34.57
N PHE A 105 -19.94 13.28 -35.26
CA PHE A 105 -20.47 12.33 -36.24
C PHE A 105 -20.46 12.94 -37.65
N LYS A 106 -19.98 12.23 -38.67
CA LYS A 106 -20.06 12.65 -40.08
C LYS A 106 -20.92 11.68 -40.89
N ASP A 107 -21.14 12.01 -42.15
CA ASP A 107 -21.86 11.18 -43.11
C ASP A 107 -23.29 10.81 -42.67
N MET A 108 -23.85 11.55 -41.70
CA MET A 108 -25.24 11.41 -41.22
C MET A 108 -26.26 11.51 -42.37
N SER A 109 -25.87 12.06 -43.52
CA SER A 109 -26.69 12.15 -44.72
C SER A 109 -27.10 10.78 -45.29
N SER A 110 -26.35 9.70 -45.04
CA SER A 110 -26.71 8.33 -45.45
C SER A 110 -27.87 7.75 -44.62
N ASP A 111 -27.92 8.07 -43.34
CA ASP A 111 -28.98 7.64 -42.41
C ASP A 111 -30.22 8.51 -42.49
N LEU A 112 -30.00 9.82 -42.62
CA LEU A 112 -31.03 10.85 -42.67
C LEU A 112 -31.69 10.90 -44.06
N LYS A 113 -32.38 9.82 -44.43
CA LYS A 113 -33.19 9.75 -45.66
C LYS A 113 -34.17 10.93 -45.69
N LYS A 114 -34.13 11.72 -46.79
CA LYS A 114 -35.01 12.88 -46.98
C LYS A 114 -36.46 12.55 -46.62
N SER A 115 -36.92 13.12 -45.51
CA SER A 115 -38.28 12.96 -45.02
C SER A 115 -39.04 14.26 -45.21
N SER A 116 -39.87 14.30 -46.24
CA SER A 116 -40.78 15.43 -46.47
C SER A 116 -41.76 15.65 -45.31
N LYS A 117 -41.96 14.65 -44.43
CA LYS A 117 -42.81 14.72 -43.24
C LYS A 117 -42.12 15.44 -42.09
N TYR A 118 -40.86 15.13 -41.80
CA TYR A 118 -40.08 15.81 -40.77
C TYR A 118 -39.80 17.29 -41.11
N GLU A 119 -39.60 17.61 -42.38
CA GLU A 119 -39.45 19.00 -42.83
C GLU A 119 -40.73 19.83 -42.66
N LYS A 120 -41.91 19.24 -42.89
CA LYS A 120 -43.22 19.93 -42.87
C LYS A 120 -43.86 20.03 -41.49
N ILE A 121 -43.58 19.11 -40.58
CA ILE A 121 -44.14 19.11 -39.23
C ILE A 121 -43.22 19.94 -38.30
N SER A 122 -43.80 20.88 -37.55
CA SER A 122 -43.06 21.62 -36.52
C SER A 122 -42.86 20.75 -35.28
N ALA A 123 -41.81 21.02 -34.48
CA ALA A 123 -41.62 20.32 -33.21
C ALA A 123 -42.85 20.45 -32.29
N GLU A 124 -43.50 21.62 -32.31
CA GLU A 124 -44.74 21.85 -31.58
C GLU A 124 -45.89 20.97 -32.09
N LYS A 125 -46.06 20.81 -33.40
CA LYS A 125 -47.11 19.93 -33.95
C LYS A 125 -46.83 18.46 -33.66
N ALA A 126 -45.58 18.02 -33.77
CA ALA A 126 -45.17 16.66 -33.39
C ALA A 126 -45.40 16.39 -31.89
N LYS A 127 -45.10 17.36 -31.02
CA LYS A 127 -45.42 17.33 -29.60
C LYS A 127 -46.91 17.14 -29.36
N GLN A 128 -47.76 17.96 -29.96
CA GLN A 128 -49.21 17.85 -29.81
C GLN A 128 -49.72 16.48 -30.28
N ASP A 129 -49.27 16.03 -31.45
CA ASP A 129 -49.70 14.74 -32.00
C ASP A 129 -49.23 13.57 -31.11
N PHE A 130 -47.99 13.60 -30.62
CA PHE A 130 -47.48 12.59 -29.69
C PHE A 130 -48.23 12.60 -28.35
N LEU A 131 -48.40 13.76 -27.73
CA LEU A 131 -49.13 13.87 -26.46
C LEU A 131 -50.58 13.38 -26.58
N ASN A 132 -51.23 13.58 -27.73
CA ASN A 132 -52.56 13.01 -28.00
C ASN A 132 -52.55 11.47 -28.11
N THR A 133 -51.44 10.86 -28.57
CA THR A 133 -51.33 9.38 -28.61
C THR A 133 -51.16 8.73 -27.25
N ILE A 134 -50.68 9.47 -26.25
CA ILE A 134 -50.41 8.98 -24.89
C ILE A 134 -51.36 9.59 -23.85
N GLN A 135 -52.37 10.36 -24.29
CA GLN A 135 -53.25 11.10 -23.41
C GLN A 135 -54.10 10.14 -22.58
N ASN A 136 -53.94 10.21 -21.25
CA ASN A 136 -54.75 9.50 -20.27
C ASN A 136 -55.74 10.50 -19.64
N GLU A 137 -57.03 10.14 -19.54
CA GLU A 137 -58.09 11.03 -19.03
C GLU A 137 -57.83 11.48 -17.58
N ASP A 138 -57.02 10.74 -16.81
CA ASP A 138 -56.71 11.02 -15.41
C ASP A 138 -55.46 11.91 -15.18
N LYS A 139 -54.70 12.25 -16.23
CA LYS A 139 -53.45 13.03 -16.13
C LYS A 139 -53.57 14.39 -16.84
N GLN A 140 -53.46 15.49 -16.10
CA GLN A 140 -53.46 16.84 -16.65
C GLN A 140 -52.05 17.23 -17.10
N LEU A 141 -51.88 17.57 -18.39
CA LEU A 141 -50.63 18.13 -18.89
C LEU A 141 -50.40 19.56 -18.33
N LEU A 142 -49.30 19.77 -17.61
CA LEU A 142 -48.92 21.07 -17.04
C LEU A 142 -48.08 21.90 -18.00
N LYS A 143 -46.99 21.31 -18.50
CA LYS A 143 -46.03 22.00 -19.35
C LYS A 143 -45.45 21.02 -20.35
N SER A 144 -45.22 21.48 -21.57
CA SER A 144 -44.49 20.68 -22.54
C SER A 144 -43.74 21.56 -23.51
N SER A 145 -42.56 21.09 -23.90
CA SER A 145 -41.71 21.72 -24.90
C SER A 145 -41.24 20.66 -25.88
N ALA A 146 -40.95 21.06 -27.10
CA ALA A 146 -40.32 20.19 -28.05
C ALA A 146 -39.36 20.94 -28.95
N GLU A 147 -38.30 20.25 -29.34
CA GLU A 147 -37.34 20.74 -30.32
C GLU A 147 -37.04 19.66 -31.35
N LYS A 148 -36.64 20.11 -32.54
CA LYS A 148 -36.07 19.23 -33.56
C LYS A 148 -34.64 18.92 -33.16
N ILE A 149 -34.30 17.64 -33.17
CA ILE A 149 -32.93 17.15 -32.95
C ILE A 149 -32.56 16.12 -34.02
N ILE A 150 -31.26 15.92 -34.18
CA ILE A 150 -30.75 14.66 -34.71
C ILE A 150 -30.42 13.77 -33.51
N TYR A 151 -31.05 12.60 -33.44
CA TYR A 151 -30.77 11.61 -32.41
C TYR A 151 -29.87 10.52 -32.98
N ILE A 152 -28.73 10.28 -32.35
CA ILE A 152 -27.86 9.14 -32.68
C ILE A 152 -28.26 8.00 -31.76
N ASP A 153 -28.69 6.88 -32.32
CA ASP A 153 -29.05 5.70 -31.53
C ASP A 153 -27.82 4.87 -31.13
N LYS A 154 -28.05 3.79 -30.38
CA LYS A 154 -26.99 2.90 -29.88
C LYS A 154 -26.20 2.15 -30.97
N ASN A 155 -26.66 2.17 -32.22
CA ASN A 155 -26.00 1.57 -33.37
C ASN A 155 -25.34 2.64 -34.26
N ASP A 156 -25.13 3.85 -33.71
CA ASP A 156 -24.61 5.03 -34.39
C ASP A 156 -25.44 5.46 -35.61
N GLN A 157 -26.74 5.10 -35.67
CA GLN A 157 -27.61 5.55 -36.75
C GLN A 157 -28.24 6.90 -36.41
N ALA A 158 -28.15 7.85 -37.35
CA ALA A 158 -28.73 9.18 -37.19
C ALA A 158 -30.21 9.22 -37.58
N HIS A 159 -31.06 9.68 -36.67
CA HIS A 159 -32.52 9.78 -36.86
C HIS A 159 -32.98 11.24 -36.82
N PHE A 160 -33.84 11.60 -37.77
CA PHE A 160 -34.67 12.79 -37.64
C PHE A 160 -35.68 12.59 -36.53
N ALA A 161 -35.49 13.29 -35.40
CA ALA A 161 -36.25 13.07 -34.19
C ALA A 161 -36.76 14.38 -33.57
N TYR A 162 -37.75 14.24 -32.70
CA TYR A 162 -38.26 15.31 -31.85
C TYR A 162 -37.94 14.97 -30.40
N LYS A 163 -37.24 15.89 -29.73
CA LYS A 163 -37.04 15.84 -28.29
C LYS A 163 -38.26 16.47 -27.64
N ILE A 164 -39.12 15.68 -27.02
CA ILE A 164 -40.34 16.14 -26.38
C ILE A 164 -40.17 16.03 -24.86
N GLN A 165 -40.15 17.17 -24.19
CA GLN A 165 -40.22 17.23 -22.73
C GLN A 165 -41.64 17.57 -22.34
N TRP A 166 -42.22 16.79 -21.43
CA TRP A 166 -43.59 17.01 -21.00
C TRP A 166 -43.75 16.67 -19.53
N MET A 167 -44.63 17.41 -18.89
CA MET A 167 -44.90 17.34 -17.47
C MET A 167 -46.40 17.16 -17.27
N THR A 168 -46.78 16.11 -16.56
CA THR A 168 -48.18 15.83 -16.21
C THR A 168 -48.37 15.89 -14.72
N VAL A 169 -49.57 16.28 -14.29
CA VAL A 169 -50.03 16.18 -12.93
C VAL A 169 -51.24 15.28 -12.85
N GLN A 170 -51.25 14.37 -11.88
CA GLN A 170 -52.40 13.57 -11.53
C GLN A 170 -52.91 14.02 -10.16
N ASN A 171 -54.21 14.24 -10.02
CA ASN A 171 -54.84 14.69 -8.78
C ASN A 171 -55.88 13.68 -8.32
N ASN A 172 -55.41 12.63 -7.64
CA ASN A 172 -56.23 11.56 -7.05
C ASN A 172 -56.10 11.57 -5.51
N GLY A 173 -56.21 12.74 -4.87
CA GLY A 173 -56.06 12.92 -3.41
C GLY A 173 -54.64 13.26 -2.93
N LYS A 174 -53.59 12.93 -3.71
CA LYS A 174 -52.23 13.47 -3.65
C LYS A 174 -51.84 14.02 -5.04
N THR A 175 -51.10 15.12 -5.10
CA THR A 175 -50.66 15.75 -6.36
C THR A 175 -49.35 15.10 -6.82
N LYS A 176 -49.39 14.25 -7.86
CA LYS A 176 -48.19 13.62 -8.44
C LYS A 176 -47.80 14.34 -9.72
N VAL A 177 -46.58 14.88 -9.78
CA VAL A 177 -46.03 15.60 -10.96
C VAL A 177 -44.97 14.74 -11.63
N GLU A 178 -45.24 14.21 -12.82
CA GLU A 178 -44.27 13.46 -13.63
C GLU A 178 -43.64 14.38 -14.66
N LYS A 179 -42.35 14.23 -14.96
CA LYS A 179 -41.66 14.98 -16.02
C LYS A 179 -40.85 14.00 -16.84
N THR A 180 -41.24 13.86 -18.09
CA THR A 180 -40.64 12.88 -18.98
C THR A 180 -39.93 13.60 -20.12
N LEU A 181 -38.75 13.11 -20.46
CA LEU A 181 -38.07 13.42 -21.72
C LEU A 181 -38.26 12.22 -22.66
N THR A 182 -38.99 12.42 -23.75
CA THR A 182 -39.18 11.39 -24.78
C THR A 182 -38.56 11.84 -26.09
N ILE A 183 -37.75 10.98 -26.70
CA ILE A 183 -37.26 11.12 -28.06
C ILE A 183 -38.14 10.29 -28.97
N VAL A 184 -38.77 10.92 -29.95
CA VAL A 184 -39.61 10.22 -30.94
C VAL A 184 -39.12 10.47 -32.36
N ASP A 185 -39.29 9.50 -33.23
CA ASP A 185 -39.00 9.65 -34.65
C ASP A 185 -40.08 10.51 -35.36
N GLN A 186 -39.89 10.71 -36.66
CA GLN A 186 -40.84 11.41 -37.54
C GLN A 186 -42.23 10.76 -37.69
N ASN A 187 -42.40 9.52 -37.23
CA ASN A 187 -43.66 8.79 -37.18
C ASN A 187 -44.26 8.74 -35.77
N LEU A 188 -43.65 9.44 -34.80
CA LEU A 188 -44.01 9.45 -33.38
C LEU A 188 -43.72 8.12 -32.68
N SER A 189 -42.91 7.24 -33.27
CA SER A 189 -42.40 6.05 -32.59
C SER A 189 -41.34 6.46 -31.58
N VAL A 190 -41.43 5.93 -30.36
CA VAL A 190 -40.48 6.23 -29.28
C VAL A 190 -39.13 5.59 -29.59
N LEU A 191 -38.09 6.43 -29.71
CA LEU A 191 -36.70 6.01 -29.87
C LEU A 191 -35.99 5.89 -28.53
N ALA A 192 -36.34 6.75 -27.57
CA ALA A 192 -35.88 6.71 -26.18
C ALA A 192 -36.85 7.46 -25.26
N MET A 193 -36.93 7.07 -23.99
CA MET A 193 -37.77 7.71 -22.99
C MET A 193 -37.06 7.69 -21.64
N PHE A 194 -37.00 8.84 -20.98
CA PHE A 194 -36.32 9.05 -19.71
C PHE A 194 -37.28 9.73 -18.74
N ASP A 195 -37.35 9.24 -17.51
CA ASP A 195 -37.91 10.03 -16.42
C ASP A 195 -36.91 11.13 -16.04
N ALA A 196 -37.38 12.37 -15.98
CA ALA A 196 -36.60 13.58 -15.71
C ALA A 196 -37.03 14.26 -14.40
N LEU A 197 -37.89 13.62 -13.61
CA LEU A 197 -38.14 13.94 -12.19
C LEU A 197 -37.79 12.71 -11.34
N GLN A 198 -36.71 12.81 -10.58
CA GLN A 198 -36.54 11.95 -9.41
C GLN A 198 -37.64 12.37 -8.42
N HIS A 199 -38.59 11.49 -8.14
CA HIS A 199 -39.76 11.73 -7.28
C HIS A 199 -39.42 11.69 -5.79
N ALA A 200 -38.24 12.23 -5.46
CA ALA A 200 -37.61 12.07 -4.19
C ALA A 200 -37.58 13.42 -3.46
N THR A 201 -38.14 13.44 -2.26
CA THR A 201 -38.05 14.59 -1.35
C THR A 201 -37.11 14.24 -0.20
N LEU A 202 -36.21 15.16 0.16
CA LEU A 202 -35.38 14.99 1.36
C LEU A 202 -36.25 15.21 2.59
N GLU A 203 -36.24 14.25 3.50
CA GLU A 203 -36.96 14.30 4.77
C GLU A 203 -36.01 14.00 5.93
N GLY A 204 -36.37 14.47 7.13
CA GLY A 204 -35.65 14.11 8.35
C GLY A 204 -36.06 12.74 8.85
N GLY A 205 -35.10 11.85 9.03
CA GLY A 205 -35.30 10.62 9.77
C GLY A 205 -35.60 10.89 11.25
N SER A 206 -36.34 10.01 11.89
CA SER A 206 -36.39 9.95 13.36
C SER A 206 -36.03 8.55 13.81
N GLY A 207 -35.56 8.36 15.04
CA GLY A 207 -35.10 7.04 15.45
C GLY A 207 -34.10 7.08 16.59
N PRO A 208 -33.81 5.94 17.24
CA PRO A 208 -32.92 5.94 18.37
C PRO A 208 -31.46 6.10 17.96
N SER A 209 -30.65 6.66 18.87
CA SER A 209 -29.22 6.94 18.70
C SER A 209 -28.41 6.59 19.94
N GLY A 210 -27.13 6.28 19.75
CA GLY A 210 -26.14 6.06 20.80
C GLY A 210 -26.14 4.64 21.36
N ASN A 211 -25.29 4.45 22.38
CA ASN A 211 -25.07 3.18 23.07
C ASN A 211 -25.09 3.38 24.60
N ASN A 212 -24.78 2.34 25.37
CA ASN A 212 -24.81 2.39 26.83
C ASN A 212 -23.71 3.26 27.46
N LYS A 213 -22.55 3.41 26.81
CA LYS A 213 -21.45 4.26 27.31
C LYS A 213 -21.75 5.73 27.08
N VAL A 214 -22.29 6.05 25.91
CA VAL A 214 -22.67 7.41 25.54
C VAL A 214 -24.14 7.44 25.13
N PRO A 215 -25.07 7.52 26.12
CA PRO A 215 -26.49 7.63 25.84
C PRO A 215 -26.77 8.95 25.12
N ARG A 216 -27.31 8.86 23.90
CA ARG A 216 -27.72 10.04 23.12
C ARG A 216 -29.24 10.19 23.12
N THR A 217 -29.68 11.43 22.93
CA THR A 217 -31.07 11.72 22.59
C THR A 217 -31.39 11.14 21.22
N ASP A 218 -32.55 10.50 21.12
CA ASP A 218 -33.00 9.93 19.87
C ASP A 218 -33.22 11.04 18.81
N TYR A 219 -32.94 10.72 17.56
CA TYR A 219 -33.15 11.59 16.40
C TYR A 219 -34.62 11.95 16.24
N LEU A 220 -34.88 13.22 15.97
CA LEU A 220 -36.20 13.75 15.68
C LEU A 220 -36.28 14.11 14.20
N GLN A 221 -37.48 14.00 13.61
CA GLN A 221 -37.72 14.39 12.22
C GLN A 221 -37.40 15.88 12.02
N GLU A 222 -37.68 16.71 13.02
CA GLU A 222 -37.23 18.09 13.07
C GLU A 222 -35.71 18.17 13.25
N GLY A 223 -35.04 19.03 12.48
CA GLY A 223 -33.58 19.21 12.56
C GLY A 223 -32.84 18.94 11.26
N TYR A 224 -33.45 18.28 10.27
CA TYR A 224 -32.82 18.03 8.96
C TYR A 224 -32.51 19.32 8.17
N GLN A 225 -33.16 20.43 8.54
CA GLN A 225 -32.95 21.76 7.95
C GLN A 225 -31.84 22.58 8.64
N SER A 226 -31.29 22.09 9.75
CA SER A 226 -30.16 22.73 10.42
C SER A 226 -28.85 22.44 9.69
N TYR A 227 -27.81 23.23 9.97
CA TYR A 227 -26.49 23.06 9.36
C TYR A 227 -25.38 23.04 10.42
N PRO A 228 -24.69 21.91 10.62
CA PRO A 228 -25.03 20.59 10.08
C PRO A 228 -26.40 20.08 10.58
N PRO A 229 -27.06 19.13 9.88
CA PRO A 229 -28.28 18.49 10.37
C PRO A 229 -28.06 17.88 11.76
N THR A 230 -29.08 17.94 12.62
CA THR A 230 -29.08 17.25 13.93
C THR A 230 -29.75 15.87 13.89
N THR A 231 -30.13 15.42 12.70
CA THR A 231 -30.76 14.13 12.41
C THR A 231 -30.25 13.59 11.07
N PHE A 232 -30.36 12.28 10.84
CA PHE A 232 -30.09 11.70 9.54
C PHE A 232 -31.13 12.16 8.51
N VAL A 233 -30.67 12.49 7.31
CA VAL A 233 -31.53 12.92 6.19
C VAL A 233 -31.74 11.72 5.27
N VAL A 234 -32.96 11.50 4.79
CA VAL A 234 -33.30 10.38 3.90
C VAL A 234 -33.97 10.86 2.62
N GLU A 235 -33.82 10.09 1.55
CA GLU A 235 -34.57 10.29 0.31
C GLU A 235 -35.91 9.56 0.41
N GLN A 236 -37.02 10.29 0.43
CA GLN A 236 -38.37 9.71 0.46
C GLN A 236 -38.94 9.62 -0.95
N SER A 237 -39.29 8.42 -1.39
CA SER A 237 -39.96 8.15 -2.67
C SER A 237 -41.33 7.48 -2.45
N ASP A 238 -42.29 7.72 -3.36
CA ASP A 238 -43.61 7.07 -3.36
C ASP A 238 -43.61 5.92 -4.37
N ASP A 239 -43.97 4.71 -3.92
CA ASP A 239 -44.00 3.50 -4.75
C ASP A 239 -45.11 3.54 -5.83
N GLY A 240 -45.90 4.61 -5.86
CA GLY A 240 -47.01 4.82 -6.77
C GLY A 240 -48.27 4.03 -6.39
N GLN A 241 -48.25 3.28 -5.29
CA GLN A 241 -49.35 2.51 -4.71
C GLN A 241 -49.81 3.05 -3.36
N GLY A 242 -49.20 4.14 -2.88
CA GLY A 242 -49.57 4.83 -1.65
C GLY A 242 -48.65 4.52 -0.47
N THR A 243 -47.59 3.73 -0.68
CA THR A 243 -46.52 3.49 0.30
C THR A 243 -45.39 4.48 0.03
N SER A 244 -44.87 5.13 1.07
CA SER A 244 -43.66 5.93 0.97
C SER A 244 -42.48 5.13 1.53
N VAL A 245 -41.39 5.08 0.77
CA VAL A 245 -40.15 4.40 1.14
C VAL A 245 -39.10 5.48 1.42
N CYS A 246 -38.41 5.35 2.55
CA CYS A 246 -37.29 6.21 2.89
C CYS A 246 -36.00 5.43 2.69
N GLU A 247 -35.13 5.98 1.85
CA GLU A 247 -33.87 5.40 1.44
C GLU A 247 -32.72 6.15 2.12
N PHE A 248 -31.75 5.39 2.64
CA PHE A 248 -30.51 5.93 3.19
C PHE A 248 -29.52 6.27 2.06
N ASP A 249 -29.98 6.98 1.04
CA ASP A 249 -29.18 7.55 -0.05
C ASP A 249 -29.47 9.05 -0.14
N ALA A 250 -28.75 9.85 0.63
CA ALA A 250 -28.98 11.29 0.71
C ALA A 250 -27.70 12.04 1.08
N LEU A 251 -27.56 13.26 0.56
CA LEU A 251 -26.40 14.13 0.79
C LEU A 251 -25.05 13.47 0.40
N ASP A 252 -25.04 12.72 -0.71
CA ASP A 252 -23.89 11.94 -1.20
C ASP A 252 -23.42 10.83 -0.22
N VAL A 253 -24.33 10.28 0.57
CA VAL A 253 -24.07 9.15 1.48
C VAL A 253 -25.08 8.04 1.20
N ASP A 254 -24.59 6.84 0.94
CA ASP A 254 -25.33 5.60 0.75
C ASP A 254 -24.99 4.62 1.88
N THR A 255 -25.93 4.37 2.77
CA THR A 255 -25.76 3.41 3.86
C THR A 255 -26.48 2.09 3.54
N ARG A 256 -25.78 0.99 3.74
CA ARG A 256 -26.27 -0.36 3.51
C ARG A 256 -26.21 -1.19 4.78
N ASN A 257 -27.15 -2.12 4.90
CA ASN A 257 -27.18 -3.09 5.98
C ASN A 257 -26.64 -4.44 5.48
N SER A 258 -25.43 -4.80 5.91
CA SER A 258 -24.82 -6.10 5.57
C SER A 258 -25.43 -7.27 6.33
N ASN A 259 -26.28 -7.02 7.33
CA ASN A 259 -27.03 -8.02 8.07
C ASN A 259 -26.17 -9.17 8.64
N HIS A 260 -24.99 -8.82 9.14
CA HIS A 260 -23.95 -9.70 9.65
C HIS A 260 -23.33 -10.64 8.61
N ASP A 261 -23.47 -10.33 7.32
CA ASP A 261 -22.78 -11.00 6.23
C ASP A 261 -21.47 -10.26 5.91
N VAL A 262 -20.53 -11.00 5.33
CA VAL A 262 -19.29 -10.48 4.74
C VAL A 262 -19.45 -10.24 3.24
N GLN A 263 -20.49 -10.78 2.62
CA GLN A 263 -20.88 -10.43 1.25
C GLN A 263 -21.67 -9.13 1.25
N THR A 264 -21.10 -8.12 0.60
CA THR A 264 -21.63 -6.76 0.65
C THR A 264 -22.86 -6.62 -0.26
N PRO A 265 -24.01 -6.18 0.28
CA PRO A 265 -25.17 -5.91 -0.55
C PRO A 265 -24.91 -4.74 -1.50
N VAL A 266 -25.48 -4.82 -2.70
CA VAL A 266 -25.45 -3.72 -3.67
C VAL A 266 -26.56 -2.71 -3.39
N GLU A 267 -27.57 -3.08 -2.61
CA GLU A 267 -28.78 -2.30 -2.39
C GLU A 267 -28.65 -1.35 -1.18
N THR A 268 -29.11 -0.12 -1.37
CA THR A 268 -29.29 0.89 -0.31
C THR A 268 -30.26 0.38 0.76
N TYR A 269 -29.97 0.64 2.03
CA TYR A 269 -30.92 0.37 3.09
C TYR A 269 -32.16 1.27 2.95
N SER A 270 -33.35 0.66 3.01
CA SER A 270 -34.62 1.37 2.94
C SER A 270 -35.65 0.78 3.90
N TYR A 271 -36.62 1.62 4.28
CA TYR A 271 -37.70 1.26 5.21
C TYR A 271 -39.00 1.98 4.83
N ASP A 272 -40.13 1.39 5.24
CA ASP A 272 -41.45 2.01 5.06
C ASP A 272 -41.57 3.23 5.97
N CYS A 273 -41.79 4.39 5.37
CA CYS A 273 -41.99 5.65 6.06
C CYS A 273 -43.30 6.36 5.66
N THR A 274 -44.31 5.57 5.31
CA THR A 274 -45.64 6.06 4.91
C THR A 274 -46.32 6.87 6.01
N GLU A 275 -46.23 6.41 7.26
CA GLU A 275 -46.89 7.02 8.42
C GLU A 275 -45.93 7.87 9.28
N SER A 276 -44.63 7.56 9.26
CA SER A 276 -43.59 8.21 10.07
C SER A 276 -42.22 7.94 9.47
N THR A 277 -41.28 8.88 9.60
CA THR A 277 -39.86 8.68 9.23
C THR A 277 -39.06 7.94 10.31
N PHE A 278 -39.74 7.38 11.33
CA PHE A 278 -39.11 6.70 12.46
C PHE A 278 -38.51 5.35 12.05
N ASN A 279 -37.19 5.19 12.20
CA ASN A 279 -36.46 3.94 12.03
C ASN A 279 -35.82 3.49 13.35
N ASP A 280 -36.16 2.30 13.85
CA ASP A 280 -35.53 1.65 15.01
C ASP A 280 -34.76 0.37 14.65
N PHE A 281 -34.57 0.12 13.36
CA PHE A 281 -33.90 -1.07 12.87
C PHE A 281 -32.37 -0.87 12.85
N LYS A 282 -31.55 -1.72 13.47
CA LYS A 282 -31.89 -2.59 14.61
C LYS A 282 -30.93 -2.31 15.77
N ALA A 283 -31.41 -2.47 16.99
CA ALA A 283 -30.54 -2.44 18.16
C ALA A 283 -29.60 -3.66 18.17
N TYR A 284 -28.33 -3.45 18.49
CA TYR A 284 -27.33 -4.49 18.59
C TYR A 284 -26.21 -4.08 19.54
N ASN A 285 -25.67 -5.03 20.31
CA ASN A 285 -24.55 -4.81 21.24
C ASN A 285 -24.68 -3.48 22.03
N THR A 286 -25.86 -3.28 22.64
CA THR A 286 -26.28 -2.06 23.38
C THR A 286 -26.44 -0.76 22.59
N ALA A 287 -25.93 -0.66 21.37
CA ALA A 287 -26.26 0.44 20.48
C ALA A 287 -27.72 0.32 20.02
N LYS A 288 -28.42 1.45 19.96
CA LYS A 288 -29.86 1.43 19.70
C LYS A 288 -30.23 1.34 18.22
N SER A 289 -29.47 1.99 17.33
CA SER A 289 -29.54 1.80 15.86
C SER A 289 -28.24 2.27 15.19
N PRO A 290 -27.29 1.35 14.94
CA PRO A 290 -26.06 1.68 14.24
C PRO A 290 -26.28 2.23 12.83
N LEU A 291 -27.35 1.81 12.13
CA LEU A 291 -27.69 2.33 10.80
C LEU A 291 -27.97 3.83 10.82
N ASN A 292 -28.83 4.29 11.75
CA ASN A 292 -29.16 5.71 11.91
C ASN A 292 -27.91 6.55 12.19
N ASP A 293 -27.09 6.08 13.13
CA ASP A 293 -25.87 6.75 13.54
C ASP A 293 -24.85 6.82 12.39
N ALA A 294 -24.62 5.73 11.66
CA ALA A 294 -23.70 5.70 10.52
C ALA A 294 -24.13 6.68 9.43
N HIS A 295 -25.42 6.68 9.08
CA HIS A 295 -25.95 7.55 8.02
C HIS A 295 -25.81 9.03 8.40
N HIS A 296 -26.22 9.38 9.62
CA HIS A 296 -26.07 10.75 10.10
C HIS A 296 -24.60 11.18 10.16
N TYR A 297 -23.74 10.38 10.77
CA TYR A 297 -22.34 10.75 10.98
C TYR A 297 -21.58 10.91 9.67
N ALA A 298 -21.81 10.04 8.68
CA ALA A 298 -21.21 10.19 7.36
C ALA A 298 -21.71 11.45 6.63
N GLN A 299 -23.00 11.82 6.78
CA GLN A 299 -23.55 13.06 6.21
C GLN A 299 -22.88 14.29 6.84
N VAL A 300 -22.73 14.29 8.17
CA VAL A 300 -22.05 15.37 8.89
C VAL A 300 -20.57 15.47 8.45
N THR A 301 -19.87 14.35 8.32
CA THR A 301 -18.49 14.31 7.82
C THR A 301 -18.40 14.87 6.40
N GLN A 302 -19.23 14.41 5.48
CA GLN A 302 -19.28 14.90 4.10
C GLN A 302 -19.51 16.42 4.04
N LEU A 303 -20.45 16.93 4.84
CA LEU A 303 -20.73 18.36 4.92
C LEU A 303 -19.57 19.15 5.53
N MET A 304 -18.85 18.60 6.51
CA MET A 304 -17.65 19.22 7.08
C MET A 304 -16.56 19.38 5.99
N PHE A 305 -16.29 18.35 5.20
CA PHE A 305 -15.34 18.45 4.08
C PHE A 305 -15.76 19.55 3.09
N GLN A 306 -17.06 19.64 2.79
CA GLN A 306 -17.60 20.67 1.90
C GLN A 306 -17.48 22.08 2.49
N ASP A 307 -17.79 22.27 3.78
CA ASP A 307 -17.69 23.57 4.46
C ASP A 307 -16.23 24.03 4.59
N TYR A 308 -15.37 23.13 5.07
CA TYR A 308 -14.01 23.48 5.45
C TYR A 308 -13.08 23.57 4.23
N LEU A 309 -13.29 22.73 3.21
CA LEU A 309 -12.38 22.62 2.05
C LEU A 309 -13.02 23.03 0.72
N GLY A 310 -14.34 23.16 0.65
CA GLY A 310 -15.07 23.37 -0.60
C GLY A 310 -15.10 22.14 -1.50
N LEU A 311 -14.95 20.94 -0.93
CA LEU A 311 -14.84 19.67 -1.66
C LEU A 311 -15.62 18.56 -0.96
N LYS A 312 -16.04 17.55 -1.72
CA LYS A 312 -16.56 16.30 -1.16
C LYS A 312 -15.42 15.48 -0.53
N ALA A 313 -15.76 14.58 0.39
CA ALA A 313 -14.79 13.67 0.99
C ALA A 313 -14.21 12.69 -0.04
N PHE A 314 -15.03 12.19 -0.98
CA PHE A 314 -14.62 11.37 -2.12
C PHE A 314 -14.81 12.11 -3.46
N ASN A 315 -13.96 11.81 -4.44
CA ASN A 315 -13.86 12.50 -5.72
C ASN A 315 -14.94 12.03 -6.71
N ASN A 316 -16.00 12.83 -6.87
CA ASN A 316 -17.13 12.57 -7.76
C ASN A 316 -17.93 11.28 -7.47
N GLU A 317 -17.69 10.64 -6.33
CA GLU A 317 -18.44 9.49 -5.84
C GLU A 317 -19.16 9.81 -4.53
N LYS A 318 -20.14 8.97 -4.17
CA LYS A 318 -20.83 9.04 -2.88
C LYS A 318 -20.10 8.19 -1.86
N ILE A 319 -20.22 8.52 -0.58
CA ILE A 319 -19.72 7.68 0.51
C ILE A 319 -20.63 6.46 0.60
N VAL A 320 -20.14 5.30 0.18
CA VAL A 320 -20.86 4.03 0.36
C VAL A 320 -20.35 3.35 1.62
N GLN A 321 -21.25 3.06 2.55
CA GLN A 321 -20.89 2.46 3.83
C GLN A 321 -21.77 1.27 4.21
N HIS A 322 -21.15 0.26 4.82
CA HIS A 322 -21.72 -1.02 5.18
C HIS A 322 -21.75 -1.18 6.69
N VAL A 323 -22.95 -1.18 7.25
CA VAL A 323 -23.19 -1.36 8.69
C VAL A 323 -23.61 -2.80 8.94
N HIS A 324 -23.38 -3.30 10.15
CA HIS A 324 -23.61 -4.70 10.51
C HIS A 324 -22.77 -5.65 9.64
N PHE A 325 -21.52 -5.28 9.35
CA PHE A 325 -20.64 -6.08 8.50
C PHE A 325 -19.95 -7.19 9.32
N GLY A 326 -20.08 -8.44 8.87
CA GLY A 326 -19.59 -9.61 9.60
C GLY A 326 -20.30 -9.86 10.94
N GLN A 327 -19.90 -10.92 11.63
CA GLN A 327 -20.43 -11.28 12.95
C GLN A 327 -19.39 -10.99 14.04
N ASN A 328 -19.78 -10.29 15.11
CA ASN A 328 -18.92 -10.02 16.27
C ASN A 328 -17.58 -9.39 15.90
N MET A 329 -17.58 -8.51 14.89
CA MET A 329 -16.36 -7.91 14.36
C MET A 329 -16.00 -6.64 15.13
N ASP A 330 -14.92 -6.71 15.92
CA ASP A 330 -14.30 -5.59 16.63
C ASP A 330 -13.41 -4.73 15.70
N GLN A 331 -13.87 -4.46 14.47
CA GLN A 331 -13.15 -3.63 13.50
C GLN A 331 -14.08 -2.70 12.70
N ALA A 332 -13.49 -1.60 12.22
CA ALA A 332 -13.98 -0.78 11.12
C ALA A 332 -12.82 -0.60 10.14
N PHE A 333 -13.12 -0.44 8.86
CA PHE A 333 -12.09 -0.22 7.84
C PHE A 333 -12.65 0.43 6.58
N TYR A 334 -11.78 1.15 5.88
CA TYR A 334 -11.98 1.60 4.50
C TYR A 334 -11.32 0.63 3.52
N GLU A 335 -12.03 0.25 2.45
CA GLU A 335 -11.50 -0.55 1.34
C GLU A 335 -12.16 -0.12 0.02
N ASP A 336 -11.35 0.18 -1.00
CA ASP A 336 -11.78 0.45 -2.37
C ASP A 336 -12.99 1.41 -2.54
N GLY A 337 -12.90 2.59 -1.91
CA GLY A 337 -13.92 3.65 -2.02
C GLY A 337 -15.14 3.43 -1.12
N GLN A 338 -15.13 2.41 -0.26
CA GLN A 338 -16.24 2.05 0.61
C GLN A 338 -15.78 1.86 2.05
N VAL A 339 -16.71 1.99 2.99
CA VAL A 339 -16.43 1.91 4.43
C VAL A 339 -17.23 0.80 5.08
N TYR A 340 -16.63 0.09 6.03
CA TYR A 340 -17.20 -1.10 6.67
C TYR A 340 -17.15 -0.96 8.19
N TYR A 341 -18.27 -1.23 8.86
CA TYR A 341 -18.37 -1.19 10.31
C TYR A 341 -18.90 -2.50 10.87
N GLY A 342 -18.11 -3.10 11.75
CA GLY A 342 -18.49 -4.25 12.54
C GLY A 342 -19.40 -3.87 13.71
N ASP A 343 -20.14 -4.85 14.19
CA ASP A 343 -21.03 -4.71 15.34
C ASP A 343 -20.33 -4.78 16.71
N GLY A 344 -19.01 -4.96 16.71
CA GLY A 344 -18.22 -5.14 17.93
C GLY A 344 -18.57 -6.44 18.67
N ASP A 345 -17.75 -6.77 19.66
CA ASP A 345 -17.95 -7.89 20.58
C ASP A 345 -17.46 -7.52 21.98
N LEU A 346 -16.18 -7.79 22.25
CA LEU A 346 -15.58 -7.64 23.59
C LEU A 346 -14.91 -6.28 23.76
N LEU A 347 -14.29 -5.77 22.71
CA LEU A 347 -13.52 -4.53 22.78
C LEU A 347 -14.37 -3.30 22.47
N PHE A 348 -15.27 -3.44 21.49
CA PHE A 348 -16.07 -2.32 21.00
C PHE A 348 -17.56 -2.61 21.05
N TYR A 349 -18.35 -1.56 21.27
CA TYR A 349 -19.72 -1.48 20.78
C TYR A 349 -19.70 -1.51 19.24
N PRO A 350 -20.86 -1.54 18.54
CA PRO A 350 -20.86 -1.35 17.09
C PRO A 350 -20.01 -0.14 16.73
N MET A 351 -19.07 -0.33 15.81
CA MET A 351 -17.99 0.63 15.51
C MET A 351 -18.50 1.78 14.65
N VAL A 352 -19.59 2.38 15.10
CA VAL A 352 -20.32 3.48 14.50
C VAL A 352 -20.38 4.62 15.51
N ALA A 353 -19.21 5.13 15.87
CA ALA A 353 -19.05 6.40 16.56
C ALA A 353 -18.76 7.51 15.54
N LEU A 354 -19.01 8.76 15.91
CA LEU A 354 -18.87 9.90 14.99
C LEU A 354 -17.41 10.05 14.51
N ASP A 355 -16.47 9.93 15.44
CA ASP A 355 -15.04 9.98 15.17
C ASP A 355 -14.56 8.77 14.35
N VAL A 356 -15.06 7.55 14.63
CA VAL A 356 -14.76 6.33 13.86
C VAL A 356 -15.27 6.44 12.42
N VAL A 357 -16.52 6.84 12.22
CA VAL A 357 -17.10 7.03 10.89
C VAL A 357 -16.27 8.04 10.08
N ALA A 358 -15.91 9.16 10.70
CA ALA A 358 -15.09 10.18 10.04
C ALA A 358 -13.64 9.73 9.79
N HIS A 359 -13.06 8.95 10.70
CA HIS A 359 -11.74 8.35 10.57
C HIS A 359 -11.67 7.46 9.31
N GLU A 360 -12.62 6.54 9.14
CA GLU A 360 -12.61 5.66 7.97
C GLU A 360 -12.86 6.42 6.65
N ILE A 361 -13.74 7.42 6.66
CA ILE A 361 -13.94 8.30 5.48
C ILE A 361 -12.65 9.07 5.15
N ALA A 362 -11.86 9.47 6.14
CA ALA A 362 -10.60 10.19 5.92
C ALA A 362 -9.52 9.34 5.25
N HIS A 363 -9.54 8.01 5.43
CA HIS A 363 -8.67 7.11 4.68
C HIS A 363 -8.94 7.18 3.18
N GLY A 364 -10.23 7.21 2.76
CA GLY A 364 -10.58 7.40 1.36
C GLY A 364 -10.20 8.78 0.81
N TYR A 365 -10.38 9.85 1.59
CA TYR A 365 -9.85 11.17 1.19
C TYR A 365 -8.34 11.14 0.99
N THR A 366 -7.61 10.46 1.88
CA THR A 366 -6.17 10.30 1.76
C THR A 366 -5.81 9.52 0.51
N GLU A 367 -6.51 8.44 0.20
CA GLU A 367 -6.25 7.63 -1.00
C GLU A 367 -6.55 8.39 -2.30
N GLU A 368 -7.66 9.10 -2.38
CA GLU A 368 -8.15 9.66 -3.66
C GLU A 368 -7.53 11.01 -4.04
N PHE A 369 -7.08 11.79 -3.06
CA PHE A 369 -6.64 13.17 -3.31
C PHE A 369 -5.11 13.31 -3.31
N GLY A 370 -4.62 14.07 -4.29
CA GLY A 370 -3.28 14.68 -4.29
C GLY A 370 -2.27 14.15 -5.30
N THR A 371 -2.58 13.03 -5.96
CA THR A 371 -1.81 12.56 -7.12
C THR A 371 -2.76 12.20 -8.26
N ASN A 372 -2.23 11.96 -9.47
CA ASN A 372 -3.04 11.50 -10.61
C ASN A 372 -3.45 10.01 -10.48
N SER A 373 -3.10 9.37 -9.37
CA SER A 373 -3.36 7.96 -9.02
C SER A 373 -3.75 7.84 -7.53
N LYS A 374 -4.29 6.68 -7.13
CA LYS A 374 -4.57 6.39 -5.71
C LYS A 374 -3.27 6.45 -4.87
N LYS A 375 -3.30 7.20 -3.76
CA LYS A 375 -2.18 7.42 -2.84
C LYS A 375 -2.18 6.36 -1.72
N GLN A 376 -1.36 5.33 -1.89
CA GLN A 376 -1.28 4.19 -0.98
C GLN A 376 -0.24 4.40 0.14
N MET A 377 -0.62 5.11 1.20
CA MET A 377 0.22 5.31 2.40
C MET A 377 0.17 4.08 3.33
N LEU A 378 0.70 2.94 2.88
CA LEU A 378 0.48 1.62 3.51
C LEU A 378 1.61 1.11 4.42
N THR A 379 2.76 1.79 4.49
CA THR A 379 3.91 1.33 5.30
C THR A 379 4.62 2.47 6.02
N GLY A 380 5.36 2.10 7.08
CA GLY A 380 6.25 3.01 7.81
C GLY A 380 5.56 4.28 8.31
N GLN A 381 6.29 5.40 8.23
CA GLN A 381 5.83 6.70 8.71
C GLN A 381 4.61 7.20 7.94
N ALA A 382 4.53 6.91 6.63
CA ALA A 382 3.41 7.33 5.81
C ALA A 382 2.09 6.73 6.32
N ARG A 383 2.09 5.45 6.71
CA ARG A 383 0.89 4.85 7.31
C ARG A 383 0.52 5.51 8.64
N ALA A 384 1.50 5.78 9.50
CA ALA A 384 1.26 6.49 10.77
C ALA A 384 0.69 7.91 10.56
N ILE A 385 1.14 8.62 9.52
CA ILE A 385 0.60 9.93 9.13
C ILE A 385 -0.85 9.82 8.65
N ASN A 386 -1.16 8.77 7.88
CA ASN A 386 -2.52 8.48 7.40
C ASN A 386 -3.47 8.23 8.58
N GLU A 387 -3.10 7.34 9.50
CA GLU A 387 -3.84 7.07 10.75
C GLU A 387 -4.07 8.34 11.58
N ALA A 388 -3.03 9.16 11.77
CA ALA A 388 -3.14 10.40 12.52
C ALA A 388 -4.08 11.41 11.83
N PHE A 389 -4.03 11.53 10.51
CA PHE A 389 -4.96 12.39 9.78
C PHE A 389 -6.41 11.92 9.90
N SER A 390 -6.63 10.61 9.89
CA SER A 390 -7.96 10.03 10.13
C SER A 390 -8.45 10.32 11.54
N ASP A 391 -7.62 10.18 12.57
CA ASP A 391 -7.94 10.59 13.94
C ASP A 391 -8.27 12.09 14.03
N MET A 392 -7.46 12.96 13.41
CA MET A 392 -7.71 14.42 13.38
C MET A 392 -9.04 14.76 12.72
N THR A 393 -9.46 13.97 11.72
CA THR A 393 -10.74 14.14 11.04
C THR A 393 -11.90 13.79 11.99
N GLY A 394 -11.72 12.76 12.81
CA GLY A 394 -12.64 12.42 13.90
C GLY A 394 -12.88 13.61 14.84
N GLU A 395 -11.81 14.17 15.41
CA GLU A 395 -11.89 15.33 16.31
C GLU A 395 -12.48 16.57 15.63
N ALA A 396 -12.15 16.79 14.35
CA ALA A 396 -12.67 17.92 13.58
C ALA A 396 -14.18 17.82 13.34
N VAL A 397 -14.70 16.61 13.08
CA VAL A 397 -16.13 16.42 12.85
C VAL A 397 -16.94 16.51 14.14
N GLU A 398 -16.38 16.08 15.27
CA GLU A 398 -17.01 16.29 16.58
C GLU A 398 -17.20 17.78 16.85
N TYR A 399 -16.14 18.57 16.61
CA TYR A 399 -16.19 20.01 16.73
C TYR A 399 -17.19 20.65 15.75
N PHE A 400 -17.25 20.16 14.50
CA PHE A 400 -18.20 20.66 13.51
C PHE A 400 -19.66 20.44 13.93
N LEU A 401 -19.97 19.27 14.51
CA LEU A 401 -21.33 18.94 14.95
C LEU A 401 -21.72 19.60 16.28
N ARG A 402 -20.79 19.61 17.25
CA ARG A 402 -21.09 19.93 18.66
C ARG A 402 -20.53 21.27 19.12
N GLY A 403 -19.59 21.85 18.38
CA GLY A 403 -18.80 23.02 18.81
C GLY A 403 -17.67 22.68 19.80
N SER A 404 -17.44 21.41 20.09
CA SER A 404 -16.40 20.89 20.98
C SER A 404 -16.03 19.45 20.60
N ASN A 405 -14.80 19.04 20.92
CA ASN A 405 -14.29 17.67 20.79
C ASN A 405 -13.61 17.25 22.10
N ASP A 406 -13.35 15.95 22.29
CA ASP A 406 -12.86 15.41 23.57
C ASP A 406 -11.39 14.98 23.58
N TRP A 407 -10.71 15.03 22.43
CA TRP A 407 -9.30 14.66 22.23
C TRP A 407 -9.02 13.17 22.42
N ARG A 408 -10.02 12.33 22.20
CA ARG A 408 -9.99 10.90 22.50
C ARG A 408 -10.58 10.09 21.34
N ALA A 409 -9.69 9.54 20.52
CA ALA A 409 -10.12 8.70 19.41
C ALA A 409 -10.76 7.39 19.92
N ASN A 410 -11.91 7.08 19.31
CA ASN A 410 -12.73 5.90 19.53
C ASN A 410 -13.34 5.82 20.95
N PHE A 411 -13.47 6.95 21.65
CA PHE A 411 -14.03 6.96 23.01
C PHE A 411 -15.45 6.40 23.04
N ASP A 412 -16.32 6.82 22.11
CA ASP A 412 -17.74 6.48 22.09
C ASP A 412 -18.00 4.99 21.80
N ALA A 413 -17.14 4.31 21.02
CA ALA A 413 -17.32 2.90 20.68
C ALA A 413 -16.52 1.93 21.57
N TYR A 414 -15.49 2.38 22.29
CA TYR A 414 -14.66 1.51 23.13
C TYR A 414 -15.38 1.09 24.43
N GLN A 415 -15.48 -0.20 24.74
CA GLN A 415 -16.26 -0.67 25.91
C GLN A 415 -15.58 -0.45 27.27
N PHE A 416 -14.25 -0.31 27.29
CA PHE A 416 -13.51 -0.09 28.54
C PHE A 416 -13.52 1.38 28.98
N GLU A 417 -13.10 1.63 30.22
CA GLU A 417 -12.88 2.99 30.69
C GLU A 417 -11.78 3.68 29.87
N GLY A 418 -12.03 4.94 29.51
CA GLY A 418 -11.13 5.71 28.65
C GLY A 418 -11.44 5.54 27.16
N ALA A 419 -10.43 5.74 26.33
CA ALA A 419 -10.47 5.73 24.87
C ALA A 419 -9.38 4.84 24.29
N LEU A 420 -9.45 4.56 22.99
CA LEU A 420 -8.46 3.73 22.30
C LEU A 420 -7.13 4.47 22.11
N ARG A 421 -7.18 5.78 21.80
CA ARG A 421 -5.99 6.64 21.68
C ARG A 421 -6.28 8.02 22.27
N TYR A 422 -5.22 8.70 22.69
CA TYR A 422 -5.27 10.01 23.34
C TYR A 422 -4.40 11.00 22.59
N PHE A 423 -4.93 12.19 22.31
CA PHE A 423 -4.20 13.24 21.59
C PHE A 423 -3.24 14.03 22.50
N ASP A 424 -3.65 14.26 23.73
CA ASP A 424 -2.91 15.02 24.73
C ASP A 424 -1.77 14.20 25.35
N GLN A 425 -1.95 12.90 25.54
CA GLN A 425 -0.89 12.01 25.99
C GLN A 425 -1.00 10.66 25.27
N PRO A 426 -0.49 10.53 24.02
CA PRO A 426 -0.59 9.28 23.26
C PRO A 426 -0.15 8.04 24.04
N THR A 427 0.94 8.15 24.81
CA THR A 427 1.47 7.09 25.69
C THR A 427 0.50 6.61 26.77
N GLN A 428 -0.61 7.30 27.03
CA GLN A 428 -1.63 6.89 27.99
C GLN A 428 -2.33 5.58 27.61
N ASP A 429 -2.35 5.20 26.33
CA ASP A 429 -2.86 3.88 25.90
C ASP A 429 -1.85 2.74 26.14
N GLY A 430 -0.63 3.06 26.62
CA GLY A 430 0.46 2.14 26.93
C GLY A 430 1.24 1.62 25.73
N VAL A 431 0.92 2.04 24.50
CA VAL A 431 1.52 1.48 23.28
C VAL A 431 1.92 2.54 22.24
N SER A 432 1.14 3.61 22.12
CA SER A 432 1.38 4.73 21.23
C SER A 432 2.55 5.58 21.70
N ILE A 433 3.22 6.21 20.74
CA ILE A 433 4.37 7.08 21.00
C ILE A 433 3.99 8.53 20.74
N ASP A 434 4.57 9.46 21.49
CA ASP A 434 4.27 10.88 21.40
C ASP A 434 5.43 11.72 20.85
N HIS A 435 6.59 11.10 20.61
CA HIS A 435 7.79 11.76 20.12
C HIS A 435 8.50 10.93 19.04
N ILE A 436 9.08 11.60 18.03
CA ILE A 436 9.71 10.94 16.87
C ILE A 436 10.92 10.06 17.22
N LYS A 437 11.56 10.31 18.38
CA LYS A 437 12.71 9.53 18.86
C LYS A 437 12.34 8.09 19.23
N ASP A 438 11.09 7.88 19.63
CA ASP A 438 10.58 6.57 20.02
C ASP A 438 9.97 5.81 18.81
N TYR A 439 10.14 6.33 17.59
CA TYR A 439 9.66 5.69 16.36
C TYR A 439 10.73 4.76 15.75
N ASP A 440 10.32 3.54 15.44
CA ASP A 440 11.04 2.63 14.54
C ASP A 440 10.06 1.92 13.58
N ASN A 441 10.58 1.13 12.64
CA ASN A 441 9.76 0.44 11.64
C ASN A 441 8.92 -0.73 12.19
N THR A 442 9.07 -1.08 13.47
CA THR A 442 8.27 -2.10 14.17
C THR A 442 7.03 -1.51 14.83
N VAL A 443 7.01 -0.18 15.05
CA VAL A 443 5.86 0.53 15.60
C VAL A 443 4.70 0.48 14.60
N SER A 444 3.58 -0.11 15.02
CA SER A 444 2.33 -0.11 14.26
C SER A 444 1.89 1.32 13.93
N ALA A 445 1.26 1.51 12.77
CA ALA A 445 0.83 2.83 12.32
C ALA A 445 -0.13 3.52 13.30
N HIS A 446 -1.06 2.77 13.90
CA HIS A 446 -1.99 3.30 14.92
C HIS A 446 -1.25 3.88 16.14
N HIS A 447 -0.09 3.32 16.48
CA HIS A 447 0.73 3.76 17.61
C HIS A 447 1.66 4.91 17.24
N GLY A 448 2.22 4.87 16.02
CA GLY A 448 3.01 5.97 15.46
C GLY A 448 2.19 7.23 15.18
N ALA A 449 0.87 7.09 15.00
CA ALA A 449 -0.06 8.21 14.82
C ALA A 449 -0.01 9.23 15.97
N GLY A 450 0.35 8.77 17.18
CA GLY A 450 0.47 9.60 18.38
C GLY A 450 1.38 10.83 18.20
N ILE A 451 2.43 10.75 17.37
CA ILE A 451 3.32 11.88 17.08
C ILE A 451 2.54 13.04 16.42
N PHE A 452 1.76 12.73 15.38
CA PHE A 452 1.01 13.74 14.65
C PHE A 452 -0.26 14.14 15.40
N ASN A 453 -0.92 13.22 16.11
CA ASN A 453 -2.05 13.53 17.00
C ASN A 453 -1.64 14.53 18.07
N LYS A 454 -0.50 14.30 18.74
CA LYS A 454 0.05 15.22 19.73
C LYS A 454 0.40 16.57 19.11
N ALA A 455 1.06 16.61 17.95
CA ALA A 455 1.35 17.88 17.26
C ALA A 455 0.06 18.67 16.92
N PHE A 456 -1.00 17.98 16.48
CA PHE A 456 -2.30 18.58 16.21
C PHE A 456 -2.94 19.15 17.47
N PHE A 457 -3.04 18.36 18.54
CA PHE A 457 -3.51 18.82 19.85
C PHE A 457 -2.77 20.08 20.32
N GLN A 458 -1.44 20.02 20.20
CA GLN A 458 -0.53 21.07 20.62
C GLN A 458 -0.74 22.38 19.85
N LEU A 459 -0.97 22.32 18.54
CA LEU A 459 -1.31 23.50 17.75
C LEU A 459 -2.60 24.17 18.23
N LEU A 460 -3.59 23.37 18.67
CA LEU A 460 -4.95 23.81 18.94
C LEU A 460 -5.20 24.22 20.39
N THR A 461 -4.38 23.75 21.33
CA THR A 461 -4.64 23.95 22.77
C THR A 461 -3.59 24.80 23.48
N GLN A 462 -2.39 24.93 22.93
CA GLN A 462 -1.33 25.66 23.60
C GLN A 462 -1.54 27.17 23.61
N THR A 463 -0.98 27.81 24.63
CA THR A 463 -0.74 29.25 24.61
C THR A 463 0.52 29.51 23.79
N VAL A 464 0.36 30.02 22.58
CA VAL A 464 1.46 30.13 21.59
C VAL A 464 2.09 31.53 21.56
N ASP A 465 1.37 32.53 22.10
CA ASP A 465 1.79 33.92 22.26
C ASP A 465 1.43 34.37 23.69
N SER A 466 2.30 35.15 24.34
CA SER A 466 2.07 35.66 25.69
C SER A 466 1.04 36.80 25.74
N VAL A 467 0.64 37.33 24.58
CA VAL A 467 -0.24 38.50 24.45
C VAL A 467 -1.60 38.16 23.83
N GLU A 468 -1.67 37.15 22.94
CA GLU A 468 -2.88 36.81 22.17
C GLU A 468 -3.44 35.44 22.55
N SER A 469 -4.76 35.29 22.54
CA SER A 469 -5.41 33.98 22.65
C SER A 469 -5.11 33.12 21.43
N ASN A 470 -4.99 31.80 21.62
CA ASN A 470 -4.75 30.88 20.51
C ASN A 470 -5.89 30.97 19.46
N PRO A 471 -5.60 31.33 18.19
CA PRO A 471 -6.62 31.44 17.15
C PRO A 471 -7.03 30.09 16.53
N TRP A 472 -6.28 29.03 16.81
CA TRP A 472 -6.50 27.71 16.21
C TRP A 472 -7.73 27.03 16.83
N THR A 473 -8.58 26.50 15.97
CA THR A 473 -9.69 25.61 16.32
C THR A 473 -9.54 24.31 15.50
N PRO A 474 -10.26 23.23 15.84
CA PRO A 474 -10.29 22.01 15.03
C PRO A 474 -10.57 22.27 13.54
N LYS A 475 -11.42 23.25 13.21
CA LYS A 475 -11.63 23.72 11.83
C LYS A 475 -10.33 24.13 11.15
N TYR A 476 -9.59 25.09 11.70
CA TYR A 476 -8.40 25.62 11.06
C TYR A 476 -7.23 24.64 11.06
N GLY A 477 -7.11 23.83 12.12
CA GLY A 477 -6.18 22.70 12.17
C GLY A 477 -6.46 21.72 11.04
N PHE A 478 -7.69 21.22 10.94
CA PHE A 478 -8.09 20.29 9.88
C PHE A 478 -7.80 20.85 8.48
N VAL A 479 -8.13 22.13 8.22
CA VAL A 479 -7.87 22.77 6.92
C VAL A 479 -6.40 22.68 6.50
N VAL A 480 -5.45 22.92 7.41
CA VAL A 480 -4.02 22.90 7.05
C VAL A 480 -3.51 21.48 6.85
N PHE A 481 -3.95 20.51 7.67
CA PHE A 481 -3.56 19.11 7.52
C PHE A 481 -4.20 18.48 6.27
N ALA A 482 -5.48 18.70 6.01
CA ALA A 482 -6.18 18.17 4.84
C ALA A 482 -5.64 18.74 3.52
N LYS A 483 -5.23 20.01 3.51
CA LYS A 483 -4.53 20.59 2.36
C LYS A 483 -3.11 20.07 2.20
N ALA A 484 -2.40 19.77 3.28
CA ALA A 484 -1.09 19.12 3.18
C ALA A 484 -1.24 17.70 2.60
N ASN A 485 -2.18 16.94 3.15
CA ASN A 485 -2.55 15.62 2.64
C ASN A 485 -2.80 15.63 1.12
N ARG A 486 -3.57 16.61 0.64
CA ARG A 486 -3.87 16.77 -0.78
C ARG A 486 -2.72 17.33 -1.62
N HIS A 487 -1.91 18.27 -1.14
CA HIS A 487 -1.00 18.99 -2.04
C HIS A 487 0.41 18.38 -2.14
N CYS A 488 0.82 17.55 -1.18
CA CYS A 488 2.25 17.24 -1.04
C CYS A 488 2.56 15.95 -0.26
N TRP A 489 1.62 15.38 0.49
CA TRP A 489 1.85 14.06 1.06
C TRP A 489 1.84 13.02 -0.05
N THR A 490 2.73 12.05 0.06
CA THR A 490 2.96 10.98 -0.91
C THR A 490 2.85 9.63 -0.23
N ALA A 491 2.81 8.55 -1.00
CA ALA A 491 2.77 7.17 -0.48
C ALA A 491 3.93 6.84 0.48
N THR A 492 5.03 7.58 0.44
CA THR A 492 6.25 7.34 1.22
C THR A 492 6.65 8.53 2.09
N SER A 493 5.75 9.49 2.33
CA SER A 493 6.09 10.69 3.09
C SER A 493 6.62 10.36 4.49
N THR A 494 7.74 10.97 4.83
CA THR A 494 8.28 10.96 6.20
C THR A 494 7.55 11.98 7.08
N PHE A 495 7.65 11.82 8.40
CA PHE A 495 7.11 12.79 9.37
C PHE A 495 7.63 14.21 9.12
N GLN A 496 8.92 14.34 8.82
CA GLN A 496 9.56 15.62 8.55
C GLN A 496 8.99 16.30 7.29
N GLU A 497 8.86 15.57 6.19
CA GLU A 497 8.30 16.10 4.92
C GLU A 497 6.83 16.47 5.08
N ALA A 498 6.04 15.61 5.75
CA ALA A 498 4.63 15.84 5.98
C ALA A 498 4.39 17.08 6.84
N ALA A 499 5.13 17.24 7.95
CA ALA A 499 5.06 18.39 8.85
C ALA A 499 5.51 19.68 8.15
N GLN A 500 6.58 19.62 7.36
CA GLN A 500 7.04 20.74 6.54
C GLN A 500 5.97 21.21 5.56
N CYS A 501 5.16 20.28 5.04
CA CYS A 501 4.08 20.67 4.18
C CYS A 501 2.88 21.28 4.92
N VAL A 502 2.54 20.78 6.11
CA VAL A 502 1.53 21.42 6.99
C VAL A 502 1.92 22.87 7.26
N LEU A 503 3.20 23.13 7.58
CA LEU A 503 3.74 24.49 7.71
C LEU A 503 3.49 25.35 6.46
N ASN A 504 3.66 24.77 5.27
CA ASN A 504 3.45 25.46 4.00
C ASN A 504 1.97 25.78 3.71
N GLN A 505 1.02 25.14 4.40
CA GLN A 505 -0.41 25.42 4.25
C GLN A 505 -0.92 26.56 5.14
N ALA A 506 -0.09 27.18 5.98
CA ALA A 506 -0.50 28.22 6.93
C ALA A 506 -1.30 29.39 6.31
N SER A 507 -1.03 29.74 5.05
CA SER A 507 -1.79 30.80 4.37
C SER A 507 -3.26 30.43 4.16
N SER A 508 -3.59 29.14 4.07
CA SER A 508 -4.97 28.67 4.01
C SER A 508 -5.73 28.94 5.31
N ALA A 509 -5.11 28.66 6.46
CA ALA A 509 -5.70 29.01 7.76
C ALA A 509 -5.89 30.52 7.91
N ALA A 510 -4.89 31.33 7.54
CA ALA A 510 -5.00 32.79 7.59
C ALA A 510 -6.20 33.32 6.77
N ASN A 511 -6.40 32.78 5.56
CA ASN A 511 -7.52 33.16 4.71
C ASN A 511 -8.88 32.72 5.28
N SER A 512 -8.96 31.49 5.83
CA SER A 512 -10.16 30.99 6.49
C SER A 512 -10.51 31.84 7.73
N MET A 513 -9.53 32.12 8.60
CA MET A 513 -9.70 32.95 9.78
C MET A 513 -10.17 34.38 9.43
N ALA A 514 -9.61 34.98 8.37
CA ALA A 514 -10.03 36.30 7.91
C ALA A 514 -11.48 36.30 7.39
N THR A 515 -11.89 35.23 6.69
CA THR A 515 -13.27 35.06 6.20
C THR A 515 -14.25 34.91 7.37
N ASP A 516 -13.86 34.15 8.38
CA ASP A 516 -14.65 33.88 9.59
C ASP A 516 -14.55 35.02 10.63
N SER A 517 -13.90 36.14 10.30
CA SER A 517 -13.71 37.29 11.18
C SER A 517 -13.00 36.97 12.50
N VAL A 518 -12.06 36.03 12.49
CA VAL A 518 -11.16 35.73 13.60
C VAL A 518 -9.96 36.68 13.55
N TYR A 519 -9.99 37.70 14.40
CA TYR A 519 -8.96 38.75 14.48
C TYR A 519 -8.15 38.65 15.77
N LYS A 520 -6.97 39.27 15.76
CA LYS A 520 -6.18 39.55 16.96
C LYS A 520 -6.86 40.58 17.85
N SER A 521 -6.39 40.73 19.09
CA SER A 521 -6.92 41.71 20.06
C SER A 521 -6.88 43.16 19.54
N ASP A 522 -5.96 43.46 18.62
CA ASP A 522 -5.80 44.76 17.95
C ASP A 522 -6.66 44.94 16.68
N ASN A 523 -7.55 43.98 16.40
CA ASN A 523 -8.44 43.93 15.24
C ASN A 523 -7.72 43.80 13.89
N GLN A 524 -6.49 43.27 13.86
CA GLN A 524 -5.79 42.88 12.64
C GLN A 524 -5.99 41.39 12.30
N THR A 525 -5.81 41.05 11.02
CA THR A 525 -5.80 39.67 10.54
C THR A 525 -4.50 38.96 10.89
N TRP A 526 -4.60 37.68 11.21
CA TRP A 526 -3.46 36.78 11.36
C TRP A 526 -2.65 36.67 10.06
N GLN A 527 -1.33 36.84 10.15
CA GLN A 527 -0.42 36.72 9.02
C GLN A 527 0.08 35.29 8.88
N SER A 528 0.31 34.85 7.64
CA SER A 528 0.80 33.48 7.38
C SER A 528 2.12 33.17 8.10
N VAL A 529 3.00 34.15 8.31
CA VAL A 529 4.28 33.94 9.02
C VAL A 529 4.07 33.70 10.52
N GLU A 530 3.09 34.36 11.14
CA GLU A 530 2.73 34.16 12.56
C GLU A 530 2.20 32.73 12.75
N LEU A 531 1.25 32.32 11.89
CA LEU A 531 0.67 30.98 11.92
C LEU A 531 1.69 29.87 11.59
N LYS A 532 2.66 30.13 10.70
CA LYS A 532 3.79 29.21 10.48
C LYS A 532 4.61 29.00 11.76
N ASN A 533 4.87 30.06 12.51
CA ASN A 533 5.58 29.93 13.78
C ASN A 533 4.77 29.09 14.79
N HIS A 534 3.44 29.20 14.82
CA HIS A 534 2.60 28.36 15.68
C HIS A 534 2.72 26.87 15.31
N ILE A 535 2.62 26.54 14.02
CA ILE A 535 2.79 25.17 13.52
C ILE A 535 4.18 24.64 13.85
N ARG A 536 5.24 25.43 13.65
CA ARG A 536 6.61 25.07 14.01
C ARG A 536 6.71 24.68 15.49
N LYS A 537 6.19 25.52 16.40
CA LYS A 537 6.24 25.28 17.86
C LYS A 537 5.52 24.00 18.25
N ALA A 538 4.37 23.71 17.63
CA ALA A 538 3.60 22.50 17.89
C ALA A 538 4.38 21.23 17.48
N PHE A 539 5.00 21.23 16.30
CA PHE A 539 5.81 20.10 15.82
C PHE A 539 7.12 19.92 16.58
N ALA A 540 7.74 21.01 17.05
CA ALA A 540 8.97 20.94 17.85
C ALA A 540 8.76 20.13 19.15
N GLN A 541 7.55 20.14 19.71
CA GLN A 541 7.24 19.37 20.94
C GLN A 541 7.18 17.86 20.75
N VAL A 542 7.06 17.38 19.51
CA VAL A 542 7.09 15.96 19.18
C VAL A 542 8.41 15.58 18.49
N GLY A 543 9.42 16.46 18.57
CA GLY A 543 10.77 16.25 18.07
C GLY A 543 10.97 16.58 16.59
N ILE A 544 9.97 17.18 15.92
CA ILE A 544 10.05 17.53 14.50
C ILE A 544 10.47 18.99 14.36
N ASN A 545 11.73 19.19 13.96
CA ASN A 545 12.33 20.52 13.85
C ASN A 545 11.97 21.16 12.51
N LEU A 546 11.13 22.20 12.54
CA LEU A 546 10.75 22.98 11.35
C LEU A 546 11.41 24.36 11.36
N VAL A 547 11.55 24.97 10.17
CA VAL A 547 12.11 26.32 10.00
C VAL A 547 11.13 27.20 9.22
N VAL A 548 10.80 28.38 9.76
CA VAL A 548 9.90 29.35 9.11
C VAL A 548 10.67 30.19 8.09
N GLY A 549 11.93 30.54 8.40
CA GLY A 549 12.78 31.35 7.53
C GLY A 549 12.46 32.85 7.58
N ALA A 550 11.70 33.30 8.59
CA ALA A 550 11.33 34.70 8.79
C ALA A 550 10.99 34.98 10.27
N GLY A 551 11.22 36.22 10.70
CA GLY A 551 10.96 36.62 12.09
C GLY A 551 11.99 36.10 13.08
N ILE A 552 11.65 36.19 14.37
CA ILE A 552 12.37 35.53 15.47
C ILE A 552 11.67 34.19 15.70
N GLU A 553 12.45 33.13 15.76
CA GLU A 553 12.02 31.76 15.93
C GLU A 553 12.65 31.24 17.23
N SER A 554 12.04 31.61 18.37
CA SER A 554 12.47 31.15 19.70
C SER A 554 12.31 29.64 19.79
N ASP A 555 13.35 28.97 20.28
CA ASP A 555 13.41 27.51 20.26
C ASP A 555 14.52 27.02 21.21
N PHE A 556 14.35 25.86 21.80
CA PHE A 556 15.37 25.23 22.64
C PHE A 556 15.23 23.71 22.67
N SER A 557 16.36 23.03 22.86
CA SER A 557 16.39 21.63 23.25
C SER A 557 16.67 21.51 24.74
N THR A 558 16.27 20.39 25.34
CA THR A 558 16.53 20.07 26.74
C THR A 558 17.14 18.67 26.83
N SER A 559 18.14 18.51 27.70
CA SER A 559 18.58 17.21 28.19
C SER A 559 18.30 17.17 29.68
N GLN A 560 17.57 16.17 30.13
CA GLN A 560 17.13 16.05 31.51
C GLN A 560 17.72 14.79 32.12
N SER A 561 17.98 14.84 33.43
CA SER A 561 18.19 13.68 34.28
C SER A 561 17.51 13.93 35.62
N PHE A 562 16.43 13.19 35.89
CA PHE A 562 15.57 13.34 37.07
C PHE A 562 15.09 14.78 37.28
N LEU A 563 15.59 15.44 38.33
CA LEU A 563 15.27 16.81 38.72
C LEU A 563 16.18 17.85 38.06
N SER A 564 17.22 17.46 37.33
CA SER A 564 18.14 18.39 36.68
C SER A 564 17.89 18.45 35.18
N ALA A 565 17.83 19.65 34.63
CA ALA A 565 17.68 19.88 33.20
C ALA A 565 18.74 20.87 32.70
N GLN A 566 19.34 20.55 31.56
CA GLN A 566 20.18 21.49 30.80
C GLN A 566 19.40 21.94 29.58
N PHE A 567 19.33 23.26 29.38
CA PHE A 567 18.62 23.87 28.28
C PHE A 567 19.62 24.45 27.28
N ASN A 568 19.46 24.09 26.02
CA ASN A 568 20.27 24.60 24.93
C ASN A 568 19.42 25.48 24.01
N ASN A 569 19.73 26.77 23.99
CA ASN A 569 19.06 27.73 23.15
C ASN A 569 19.44 27.55 21.68
N ILE A 570 18.44 27.26 20.85
CA ILE A 570 18.59 27.10 19.40
C ILE A 570 17.76 28.12 18.62
N THR A 571 17.46 29.26 19.27
CA THR A 571 16.71 30.39 18.67
C THR A 571 17.31 30.78 17.34
N ARG A 572 16.45 31.06 16.36
CA ARG A 572 16.82 31.49 15.00
C ARG A 572 16.24 32.85 14.66
N LYS A 573 16.85 33.54 13.70
CA LYS A 573 16.29 34.72 13.05
C LYS A 573 16.38 34.56 11.54
N GLY A 574 15.23 34.54 10.86
CA GLY A 574 15.20 34.29 9.42
C GLY A 574 15.79 32.93 9.04
N GLY A 575 15.56 31.90 9.85
CA GLY A 575 16.09 30.56 9.67
C GLY A 575 17.56 30.34 10.07
N GLN A 576 18.31 31.39 10.45
CA GLN A 576 19.69 31.25 10.92
C GLN A 576 19.77 31.24 12.44
N GLN A 577 20.45 30.25 13.02
CA GLN A 577 20.63 30.13 14.46
C GLN A 577 21.47 31.29 15.01
N ILE A 578 21.03 31.83 16.15
CA ILE A 578 21.70 32.89 16.89
C ILE A 578 22.75 32.26 17.82
N SER A 579 23.93 32.87 17.87
CA SER A 579 25.03 32.48 18.74
C SER A 579 25.13 33.39 19.97
N LEU A 580 25.90 32.95 20.98
CA LEU A 580 26.21 33.77 22.16
C LEU A 580 26.92 35.09 21.81
N GLU A 581 27.62 35.15 20.67
CA GLU A 581 28.41 36.32 20.26
C GLU A 581 27.55 37.44 19.66
N ASP A 582 26.32 37.12 19.23
CA ASP A 582 25.41 38.05 18.58
C ASP A 582 24.88 39.11 19.56
N GLN A 583 25.28 40.37 19.32
CA GLN A 583 25.00 41.49 20.22
C GLN A 583 23.55 41.98 20.16
N GLY A 584 23.03 42.43 21.32
CA GLY A 584 21.73 43.10 21.43
C GLY A 584 20.52 42.19 21.64
N TRP A 585 20.73 40.89 21.80
CA TRP A 585 19.68 39.95 22.19
C TRP A 585 19.50 39.89 23.71
N GLN A 586 18.27 39.65 24.15
CA GLN A 586 17.94 39.40 25.55
C GLN A 586 17.18 38.07 25.67
N TRP A 587 17.49 37.33 26.73
CA TRP A 587 16.94 36.01 27.00
C TRP A 587 16.24 36.06 28.36
N LEU A 588 15.06 35.50 28.43
CA LEU A 588 14.37 35.26 29.69
C LEU A 588 13.82 33.85 29.70
N TRP A 589 14.38 33.03 30.58
CA TRP A 589 13.91 31.70 30.90
C TRP A 589 12.98 31.76 32.10
N SER A 590 11.81 31.13 31.99
CA SER A 590 10.96 30.79 33.12
C SER A 590 10.99 29.27 33.27
N PHE A 591 11.24 28.78 34.48
CA PHE A 591 11.30 27.35 34.77
C PHE A 591 9.97 26.79 35.30
N GLY A 592 8.93 27.61 35.44
CA GLY A 592 7.62 27.20 35.95
C GLY A 592 7.60 26.85 37.45
N GLU A 593 8.67 27.15 38.18
CA GLU A 593 8.84 26.90 39.61
C GLU A 593 8.91 28.24 40.38
N PHE A 594 8.49 28.25 41.65
CA PHE A 594 8.48 29.43 42.50
C PHE A 594 9.35 29.22 43.74
N ASP A 595 10.07 30.26 44.17
CA ASP A 595 10.81 30.25 45.41
C ASP A 595 9.89 30.26 46.66
N GLU A 596 10.49 30.11 47.84
CA GLU A 596 9.75 30.11 49.11
C GLU A 596 8.98 31.42 49.39
N GLN A 597 9.27 32.51 48.66
CA GLN A 597 8.59 33.79 48.75
C GLN A 597 7.48 33.95 47.70
N GLY A 598 7.29 32.95 46.83
CA GLY A 598 6.30 32.94 45.76
C GLY A 598 6.73 33.70 44.51
N ALA A 599 8.02 34.03 44.34
CA ALA A 599 8.54 34.61 43.12
C ALA A 599 9.00 33.52 42.15
N GLU A 600 8.73 33.71 40.85
CA GLU A 600 9.09 32.73 39.83
C GLU A 600 10.61 32.64 39.63
N ILE A 601 11.13 31.42 39.55
CA ILE A 601 12.55 31.15 39.30
C ILE A 601 12.80 31.33 37.80
N THR A 602 13.74 32.22 37.47
CA THR A 602 14.06 32.63 36.10
C THR A 602 15.57 32.69 35.85
N SER A 603 15.97 32.69 34.57
CA SER A 603 17.37 32.90 34.15
C SER A 603 17.46 33.81 32.93
N THR A 604 18.57 34.54 32.80
CA THR A 604 18.89 35.38 31.62
C THR A 604 20.10 34.87 30.83
N GLN A 605 20.62 33.70 31.22
CA GLN A 605 21.72 33.06 30.50
C GLN A 605 21.26 32.61 29.11
N PHE A 606 22.21 32.55 28.16
CA PHE A 606 21.92 32.06 26.82
C PHE A 606 21.41 30.62 26.85
N SER A 607 22.14 29.72 27.52
CA SER A 607 21.78 28.30 27.73
C SER A 607 22.00 27.95 29.21
N PRO A 608 20.95 27.95 30.07
CA PRO A 608 21.06 27.66 31.50
C PRO A 608 20.93 26.17 31.81
N SER A 609 21.35 25.80 33.02
CA SER A 609 20.95 24.56 33.69
C SER A 609 20.08 24.90 34.91
N HIS A 610 19.08 24.06 35.20
CA HIS A 610 18.21 24.21 36.38
C HIS A 610 18.03 22.87 37.10
N THR A 611 17.91 22.91 38.43
CA THR A 611 17.58 21.74 39.25
C THR A 611 16.32 22.05 40.05
N TYR A 612 15.26 21.28 39.78
CA TYR A 612 13.97 21.37 40.42
C TYR A 612 14.01 20.83 41.85
N VAL A 613 13.23 21.44 42.75
CA VAL A 613 13.19 21.00 44.15
C VAL A 613 12.33 19.75 44.33
N THR A 614 11.30 19.58 43.49
CA THR A 614 10.38 18.44 43.54
C THR A 614 10.03 17.95 42.14
N ALA A 615 9.81 16.64 42.01
CA ALA A 615 9.17 16.06 40.84
C ALA A 615 7.83 16.73 40.52
N GLY A 616 7.53 16.90 39.24
CA GLY A 616 6.32 17.56 38.77
C GLY A 616 6.40 18.00 37.31
N ASN A 617 5.30 18.54 36.80
CA ASN A 617 5.19 19.06 35.44
C ASN A 617 5.34 20.58 35.47
N PHE A 618 6.35 21.10 34.80
CA PHE A 618 6.74 22.50 34.85
C PHE A 618 6.66 23.14 33.46
N PRO A 619 5.88 24.21 33.26
CA PRO A 619 5.89 24.95 32.01
C PRO A 619 7.21 25.73 31.91
N VAL A 620 8.11 25.26 31.05
CA VAL A 620 9.41 25.92 30.82
C VAL A 620 9.32 26.74 29.55
N SER A 621 9.65 28.02 29.65
CA SER A 621 9.61 28.93 28.49
C SER A 621 10.92 29.68 28.28
N LEU A 622 11.24 29.92 27.02
CA LEU A 622 12.27 30.84 26.56
C LEU A 622 11.60 32.00 25.83
N THR A 623 11.76 33.20 26.37
CA THR A 623 11.45 34.45 25.69
C THR A 623 12.72 35.01 25.05
N ALA A 624 12.74 35.09 23.73
CA ALA A 624 13.82 35.71 22.96
C ALA A 624 13.41 37.12 22.52
N THR A 625 14.17 38.13 22.95
CA THR A 625 13.98 39.53 22.51
C THR A 625 15.13 39.95 21.61
N GLY A 626 14.82 40.27 20.35
CA GLY A 626 15.80 40.68 19.37
C GLY A 626 16.24 42.15 19.52
N PRO A 627 17.35 42.56 18.88
CA PRO A 627 17.90 43.92 18.98
C PRO A 627 16.94 45.05 18.54
N SER A 628 15.95 44.73 17.71
CA SER A 628 14.92 45.66 17.24
C SER A 628 13.67 45.69 18.14
N GLY A 629 13.70 45.01 19.29
CA GLY A 629 12.58 44.92 20.23
C GLY A 629 11.50 43.90 19.85
N GLY A 630 11.71 43.09 18.81
CA GLY A 630 10.81 41.97 18.49
C GLY A 630 10.93 40.87 19.55
N ILE A 631 9.83 40.22 19.89
CA ILE A 631 9.75 39.19 20.93
C ILE A 631 9.14 37.93 20.32
N ASP A 632 9.68 36.77 20.67
CA ASP A 632 9.02 35.47 20.45
C ASP A 632 9.21 34.59 21.71
N VAL A 633 8.19 33.78 22.02
CA VAL A 633 8.18 32.91 23.20
C VAL A 633 7.95 31.46 22.77
N TYR A 634 8.80 30.55 23.23
CA TYR A 634 8.59 29.10 23.06
C TYR A 634 8.50 28.45 24.42
N GLN A 635 7.54 27.55 24.59
CA GLN A 635 7.27 26.87 25.84
C GLN A 635 7.07 25.37 25.60
N ILE A 636 7.56 24.55 26.53
CA ILE A 636 7.27 23.12 26.62
C ILE A 636 6.79 22.80 28.04
N MET A 637 6.09 21.68 28.20
CA MET A 637 5.87 21.08 29.52
C MET A 637 7.02 20.12 29.81
N LEU A 638 7.85 20.46 30.80
CA LEU A 638 8.93 19.60 31.27
C LEU A 638 8.45 18.78 32.48
N ASN A 639 8.44 17.46 32.35
CA ASN A 639 8.06 16.56 33.43
C ASN A 639 9.33 16.08 34.13
N THR A 640 9.42 16.29 35.44
CA THR A 640 10.60 15.90 36.25
C THR A 640 10.23 14.89 37.32
N TRP A 641 11.21 14.06 37.70
CA TRP A 641 11.02 12.94 38.62
C TRP A 641 12.14 12.87 39.64
N ASN A 642 11.86 12.28 40.81
CA ASN A 642 12.85 12.10 41.89
C ASN A 642 13.74 10.86 41.67
N ASP A 643 13.27 9.91 40.86
CA ASP A 643 13.91 8.64 40.48
C ASP A 643 13.27 8.22 39.13
N TYR A 644 13.63 7.05 38.59
CA TYR A 644 12.99 6.49 37.40
C TYR A 644 11.47 6.39 37.59
N CYS A 645 10.75 6.37 36.46
CA CYS A 645 9.30 6.16 36.44
C CYS A 645 8.87 4.99 37.35
N ALA A 646 7.77 5.19 38.08
CA ALA A 646 7.22 4.17 38.95
C ALA A 646 6.74 2.95 38.13
N VAL A 647 6.90 1.76 38.70
CA VAL A 647 6.44 0.50 38.12
C VAL A 647 5.86 -0.38 39.22
N SER A 648 4.79 -1.11 38.93
CA SER A 648 4.21 -2.07 39.86
C SER A 648 3.54 -3.21 39.12
N GLY A 649 3.90 -4.44 39.47
CA GLY A 649 3.20 -5.64 39.03
C GLY A 649 1.93 -5.94 39.85
N GLY A 650 1.32 -7.08 39.53
CA GLY A 650 0.14 -7.62 40.19
C GLY A 650 0.02 -9.13 39.94
N ASN A 651 -0.69 -9.85 40.81
CA ASN A 651 -0.66 -11.33 40.83
C ASN A 651 0.78 -11.87 40.91
N GLU A 652 1.62 -11.14 41.64
CA GLU A 652 3.02 -11.44 41.89
C GLU A 652 3.17 -12.77 42.63
N ASP A 653 2.17 -13.21 43.39
CA ASP A 653 2.16 -14.53 44.03
C ASP A 653 2.34 -15.68 43.02
N ARG A 654 1.97 -15.45 41.74
CA ARG A 654 1.98 -16.44 40.67
C ARG A 654 3.02 -16.18 39.59
N TYR A 655 3.37 -14.93 39.36
CA TYR A 655 4.29 -14.49 38.32
C TYR A 655 5.30 -13.52 38.93
N PHE A 656 6.39 -14.06 39.48
CA PHE A 656 7.43 -13.28 40.14
C PHE A 656 8.83 -13.75 39.75
N ILE A 657 9.84 -13.00 40.17
CA ILE A 657 11.26 -13.30 39.98
C ILE A 657 11.79 -13.95 41.27
N ASP A 658 12.39 -15.12 41.15
CA ASP A 658 13.06 -15.83 42.27
C ASP A 658 14.49 -15.33 42.44
N SER A 659 15.17 -15.08 41.32
CA SER A 659 16.51 -14.49 41.32
C SER A 659 16.92 -13.91 39.97
N VAL A 660 17.80 -12.92 40.05
CA VAL A 660 18.54 -12.38 38.92
C VAL A 660 20.03 -12.57 39.18
N THR A 661 20.74 -13.16 38.21
CA THR A 661 22.20 -13.31 38.23
C THR A 661 22.82 -12.50 37.11
N ILE A 662 23.59 -11.48 37.47
CA ILE A 662 24.33 -10.63 36.53
C ILE A 662 25.82 -10.83 36.78
N ASN A 663 26.56 -11.22 35.75
CA ASN A 663 28.02 -11.40 35.82
C ASN A 663 28.47 -12.33 36.98
N GLY A 664 27.68 -13.38 37.25
CA GLY A 664 27.93 -14.34 38.32
C GLY A 664 27.52 -13.88 39.73
N GLN A 665 27.01 -12.66 39.90
CA GLN A 665 26.44 -12.19 41.16
C GLN A 665 24.92 -12.40 41.16
N THR A 666 24.44 -13.25 42.07
CA THR A 666 23.02 -13.56 42.21
C THR A 666 22.38 -12.73 43.31
N LYS A 667 21.27 -12.07 43.00
CA LYS A 667 20.34 -11.46 43.95
C LYS A 667 19.07 -12.30 43.94
N THR A 668 18.64 -12.74 45.12
CA THR A 668 17.41 -13.53 45.30
C THR A 668 16.32 -12.65 45.88
N SER A 669 15.11 -12.84 45.39
CA SER A 669 13.91 -12.11 45.75
C SER A 669 12.74 -13.07 45.95
N GLY A 670 11.63 -12.57 46.49
CA GLY A 670 10.37 -13.30 46.58
C GLY A 670 9.25 -12.39 46.11
N SER A 671 8.04 -12.91 45.95
CA SER A 671 6.97 -12.16 45.29
C SER A 671 6.72 -10.78 45.90
N SER A 672 6.95 -9.74 45.13
CA SER A 672 6.57 -8.36 45.41
C SER A 672 5.97 -7.75 44.14
N THR A 673 5.22 -6.67 44.29
CA THR A 673 4.80 -5.90 43.12
C THR A 673 5.95 -5.08 42.54
N TYR A 674 6.90 -4.69 43.39
CA TYR A 674 8.13 -4.01 43.02
C TYR A 674 9.25 -4.29 44.05
N SER A 675 10.47 -4.54 43.58
CA SER A 675 11.65 -4.67 44.43
C SER A 675 12.80 -3.78 43.91
N ASN A 676 13.55 -3.15 44.81
CA ASN A 676 14.67 -2.28 44.44
C ASN A 676 15.99 -2.79 45.04
N PHE A 677 16.93 -3.19 44.17
CA PHE A 677 18.25 -3.75 44.50
C PHE A 677 19.41 -2.83 44.07
N THR A 678 19.15 -1.55 43.86
CA THR A 678 20.12 -0.59 43.28
C THR A 678 21.21 -0.11 44.24
N ALA A 679 21.07 -0.39 45.53
CA ALA A 679 22.05 0.04 46.54
C ALA A 679 23.44 -0.61 46.39
N ASP A 680 23.52 -1.78 45.73
CA ASP A 680 24.77 -2.53 45.51
C ASP A 680 25.02 -2.71 44.00
N PRO A 681 25.69 -1.76 43.33
CA PRO A 681 25.96 -1.87 41.90
C PRO A 681 26.83 -3.08 41.53
N ILE A 682 26.50 -3.73 40.42
CA ILE A 682 27.22 -4.89 39.90
C ILE A 682 28.23 -4.43 38.83
N ASP A 683 29.50 -4.74 39.01
CA ASP A 683 30.55 -4.34 38.06
C ASP A 683 30.39 -5.08 36.71
N VAL A 684 30.34 -4.31 35.63
CA VAL A 684 30.36 -4.79 34.25
C VAL A 684 31.43 -4.05 33.46
N ILE A 685 32.05 -4.71 32.48
CA ILE A 685 33.08 -4.09 31.65
C ILE A 685 32.40 -3.26 30.56
N SER A 686 32.79 -2.01 30.37
CA SER A 686 32.26 -1.16 29.28
C SER A 686 32.43 -1.85 27.93
N GLY A 687 31.32 -2.06 27.21
CA GLY A 687 31.26 -2.79 25.94
C GLY A 687 31.45 -4.31 26.05
N GLY A 688 31.86 -4.83 27.21
CA GLY A 688 32.02 -6.26 27.44
C GLY A 688 30.67 -6.98 27.55
N GLN A 689 30.61 -8.21 27.06
CA GLN A 689 29.46 -9.08 27.33
C GLN A 689 29.48 -9.57 28.77
N PHE A 690 28.31 -9.52 29.42
CA PHE A 690 28.07 -10.14 30.71
C PHE A 690 26.85 -11.07 30.62
N ASN A 691 26.89 -12.15 31.38
CA ASN A 691 25.77 -13.09 31.45
C ASN A 691 24.66 -12.51 32.33
N LEU A 692 23.41 -12.60 31.87
CA LEU A 692 22.19 -12.35 32.61
C LEU A 692 21.37 -13.64 32.66
N GLU A 693 21.14 -14.15 33.87
CA GLU A 693 20.16 -15.20 34.13
C GLU A 693 19.01 -14.62 34.96
N ILE A 694 17.78 -14.85 34.54
CA ILE A 694 16.57 -14.51 35.30
C ILE A 694 15.80 -15.80 35.54
N LYS A 695 15.52 -16.10 36.81
CA LYS A 695 14.79 -17.29 37.21
C LYS A 695 13.42 -16.89 37.77
N ALA A 696 12.36 -17.49 37.24
CA ALA A 696 11.01 -17.26 37.74
C ALA A 696 10.77 -17.96 39.08
N GLY A 697 9.91 -17.33 39.87
CA GLY A 697 9.28 -17.91 41.04
C GLY A 697 8.46 -19.15 40.70
N SER A 698 8.50 -20.15 41.58
CA SER A 698 7.68 -21.35 41.47
C SER A 698 6.33 -21.15 42.15
N HIS A 699 5.24 -21.38 41.42
CA HIS A 699 3.88 -21.43 41.96
C HIS A 699 3.09 -22.59 41.32
N GLU A 700 2.30 -23.30 42.12
CA GLU A 700 1.63 -24.54 41.72
C GLU A 700 0.73 -24.41 40.47
N SER A 701 0.15 -23.23 40.25
CA SER A 701 -0.74 -22.94 39.12
C SER A 701 -0.04 -22.36 37.88
N THR A 702 1.25 -22.04 37.94
CA THR A 702 1.98 -21.35 36.85
C THR A 702 3.32 -21.98 36.50
N ASN A 703 3.74 -23.05 37.18
CA ASN A 703 5.00 -23.74 36.89
C ASN A 703 5.08 -24.33 35.46
N ASP A 704 3.94 -24.71 34.88
CA ASP A 704 3.83 -25.20 33.50
C ASP A 704 3.53 -24.08 32.49
N LYS A 705 3.34 -22.84 32.94
CA LYS A 705 3.00 -21.69 32.09
C LYS A 705 4.26 -20.91 31.70
N SER A 706 4.34 -20.53 30.43
CA SER A 706 5.37 -19.64 29.94
C SER A 706 5.19 -18.26 30.55
N LYS A 707 6.27 -17.71 31.12
CA LYS A 707 6.40 -16.30 31.49
C LYS A 707 7.14 -15.56 30.40
N ARG A 708 6.95 -14.24 30.34
CA ARG A 708 7.73 -13.31 29.54
C ARG A 708 8.68 -12.56 30.47
N PHE A 709 9.90 -12.32 30.01
CA PHE A 709 10.92 -11.59 30.74
C PHE A 709 11.37 -10.42 29.89
N TYR A 710 11.36 -9.24 30.47
CA TYR A 710 11.80 -8.00 29.83
C TYR A 710 12.93 -7.38 30.63
N VAL A 711 13.89 -6.80 29.93
CA VAL A 711 15.05 -6.13 30.54
C VAL A 711 15.25 -4.80 29.84
N TRP A 712 15.04 -3.70 30.58
CA TRP A 712 15.41 -2.36 30.13
C TRP A 712 16.72 -1.94 30.78
N ILE A 713 17.60 -1.28 30.02
CA ILE A 713 18.87 -0.75 30.48
C ILE A 713 18.94 0.71 30.06
N ASP A 714 18.92 1.63 31.03
CA ASP A 714 19.18 3.05 30.78
C ASP A 714 20.68 3.20 30.48
N SER A 715 21.02 3.02 29.21
CA SER A 715 22.40 2.97 28.74
C SER A 715 22.97 4.36 28.49
N ASN A 716 22.11 5.37 28.32
CA ASN A 716 22.48 6.74 28.04
C ASN A 716 22.56 7.61 29.33
N SER A 717 22.11 7.07 30.47
CA SER A 717 22.09 7.70 31.79
C SER A 717 21.26 8.99 31.87
N ASP A 718 20.21 9.11 31.06
CA ASP A 718 19.31 10.25 31.05
C ASP A 718 18.19 10.15 32.11
N GLY A 719 18.12 9.04 32.85
CA GLY A 719 17.15 8.85 33.92
C GLY A 719 15.73 8.54 33.41
N ILE A 720 15.58 8.19 32.15
CA ILE A 720 14.35 7.77 31.48
C ILE A 720 14.58 6.38 30.89
N PHE A 721 13.55 5.53 30.87
CA PHE A 721 13.61 4.27 30.11
C PHE A 721 12.93 4.45 28.76
N HIS A 722 13.71 4.48 27.69
CA HIS A 722 13.19 4.61 26.33
C HIS A 722 12.77 3.25 25.73
N LYS A 723 11.71 3.26 24.91
CA LYS A 723 11.08 2.02 24.40
C LYS A 723 11.92 1.33 23.33
N THR A 724 12.61 2.09 22.49
CA THR A 724 13.23 1.59 21.23
C THR A 724 14.72 1.30 21.36
N ASP A 725 15.47 2.09 22.12
CA ASP A 725 16.92 1.98 22.26
C ASP A 725 17.37 1.33 23.59
N GLU A 726 16.45 1.17 24.56
CA GLU A 726 16.82 0.70 25.90
C GLU A 726 16.18 -0.64 26.32
N LEU A 727 15.27 -1.22 25.53
CA LEU A 727 14.83 -2.61 25.72
C LEU A 727 15.95 -3.57 25.28
N ALA A 728 16.78 -3.97 26.24
CA ALA A 728 17.95 -4.82 26.01
C ALA A 728 17.61 -6.30 25.81
N TYR A 729 16.47 -6.78 26.34
CA TYR A 729 16.03 -8.17 26.15
C TYR A 729 14.52 -8.34 26.33
N ASN A 730 13.92 -9.17 25.48
CA ASN A 730 12.58 -9.72 25.64
C ASN A 730 12.60 -11.20 25.23
N GLY A 731 12.13 -12.08 26.10
CA GLY A 731 12.05 -13.50 25.81
C GLY A 731 11.05 -14.23 26.69
N THR A 732 10.77 -15.48 26.36
CA THR A 732 9.80 -16.30 27.11
C THR A 732 10.44 -17.59 27.60
N ALA A 733 10.07 -17.99 28.83
CA ALA A 733 10.46 -19.28 29.40
C ALA A 733 9.51 -19.68 30.53
N THR A 734 9.45 -20.98 30.82
CA THR A 734 8.66 -21.52 31.94
C THR A 734 9.40 -21.44 33.28
N ASP A 735 10.72 -21.62 33.29
CA ASP A 735 11.56 -21.64 34.50
C ASP A 735 12.54 -20.46 34.53
N LYS A 736 13.46 -20.39 33.57
CA LYS A 736 14.49 -19.35 33.53
C LYS A 736 14.88 -18.96 32.11
N VAL A 737 15.37 -17.74 31.96
CA VAL A 737 16.07 -17.25 30.76
C VAL A 737 17.54 -17.03 31.07
N ASN A 738 18.40 -17.33 30.11
CA ASN A 738 19.83 -17.05 30.19
C ASN A 738 20.29 -16.40 28.87
N THR A 739 20.88 -15.22 28.95
CA THR A 739 21.29 -14.43 27.80
C THR A 739 22.58 -13.66 28.09
N PHE A 740 23.22 -13.14 27.06
CA PHE A 740 24.38 -12.25 27.18
C PHE A 740 23.98 -10.85 26.73
N LEU A 741 24.21 -9.88 27.60
CA LEU A 741 23.99 -8.46 27.31
C LEU A 741 25.34 -7.73 27.33
N SER A 742 25.39 -6.58 26.70
CA SER A 742 26.53 -5.66 26.76
C SER A 742 26.02 -4.26 26.98
N VAL A 743 26.73 -3.49 27.79
CA VAL A 743 26.42 -2.08 27.99
C VAL A 743 27.69 -1.26 27.96
N ALA A 744 27.60 -0.09 27.34
CA ALA A 744 28.70 0.85 27.21
C ALA A 744 28.36 2.12 27.97
N GLY A 745 29.33 2.63 28.71
CA GLY A 745 29.22 3.87 29.47
C GLY A 745 30.60 4.37 29.89
N GLN A 746 30.67 5.53 30.55
CA GLN A 746 31.93 6.01 31.11
C GLN A 746 32.29 5.19 32.34
N VAL A 747 33.59 5.00 32.58
CA VAL A 747 34.07 4.28 33.77
C VAL A 747 33.57 5.00 35.03
N ASP A 748 33.11 4.21 36.00
CA ASP A 748 32.44 4.63 37.23
C ASP A 748 30.99 5.13 37.10
N ASP A 749 30.42 5.19 35.89
CA ASP A 749 28.99 5.44 35.71
C ASP A 749 28.16 4.33 36.36
N ILE A 750 27.02 4.71 36.93
CA ILE A 750 26.02 3.79 37.47
C ILE A 750 24.76 3.90 36.64
N ILE A 751 24.42 2.82 35.95
CA ILE A 751 23.25 2.71 35.08
C ILE A 751 22.18 1.84 35.72
N ARG A 752 20.90 2.14 35.43
CA ARG A 752 19.77 1.36 35.95
C ARG A 752 19.39 0.25 34.97
N VAL A 753 19.09 -0.92 35.53
CA VAL A 753 18.52 -2.06 34.82
C VAL A 753 17.19 -2.41 35.47
N ARG A 754 16.13 -2.47 34.67
CA ARG A 754 14.81 -2.92 35.12
C ARG A 754 14.49 -4.27 34.52
N VAL A 755 14.25 -5.25 35.38
CA VAL A 755 13.89 -6.62 35.02
C VAL A 755 12.43 -6.85 35.37
N ILE A 756 11.63 -7.31 34.40
CA ILE A 756 10.22 -7.57 34.61
C ILE A 756 9.89 -9.00 34.20
N SER A 757 9.20 -9.74 35.07
CA SER A 757 8.56 -11.01 34.74
C SER A 757 7.07 -10.77 34.58
N SER A 758 6.47 -11.17 33.46
CA SER A 758 5.03 -10.99 33.22
C SER A 758 4.41 -12.15 32.45
N PHE A 759 3.14 -12.44 32.72
CA PHE A 759 2.34 -13.29 31.85
C PHE A 759 1.76 -12.50 30.65
N GLY A 760 1.50 -11.21 30.85
CA GLY A 760 0.98 -10.28 29.84
C GLY A 760 2.05 -9.84 28.84
N LEU A 761 1.63 -9.16 27.78
CA LEU A 761 2.55 -8.38 26.96
C LEU A 761 2.79 -7.05 27.68
N LEU A 762 4.05 -6.65 27.78
CA LEU A 762 4.45 -5.36 28.31
C LEU A 762 5.12 -4.57 27.20
N THR A 763 4.80 -3.29 27.17
CA THR A 763 5.12 -2.38 26.07
C THR A 763 5.93 -1.18 26.53
N GLU A 764 6.05 -0.99 27.84
CA GLU A 764 6.83 0.06 28.49
C GLU A 764 7.54 -0.49 29.75
N ALA A 765 8.64 0.15 30.12
CA ALA A 765 9.36 -0.15 31.37
C ALA A 765 8.65 0.39 32.62
N CYS A 766 7.61 1.21 32.44
CA CYS A 766 6.96 2.03 33.46
C CYS A 766 5.48 1.62 33.62
N GLY A 767 4.86 1.99 34.75
CA GLY A 767 3.42 1.85 34.96
C GLY A 767 3.00 0.58 35.72
N ASN A 768 1.68 0.41 35.84
CA ASN A 768 1.09 -0.72 36.57
C ASN A 768 0.64 -1.81 35.60
N PHE A 769 0.93 -3.07 35.90
CA PHE A 769 0.51 -4.21 35.10
C PHE A 769 -0.06 -5.36 35.94
N THR A 770 -0.99 -6.11 35.35
CA THR A 770 -1.88 -7.01 36.09
C THR A 770 -1.25 -8.35 36.46
N TRP A 771 -0.27 -8.83 35.70
CA TRP A 771 0.26 -10.19 35.84
C TRP A 771 1.79 -10.19 35.80
N GLY A 772 2.44 -10.06 36.95
CA GLY A 772 3.90 -10.10 37.03
C GLY A 772 4.50 -9.31 38.21
N GLU A 773 5.82 -9.12 38.15
CA GLU A 773 6.65 -8.36 39.11
C GLU A 773 7.72 -7.57 38.35
N ALA A 774 8.11 -6.40 38.87
CA ALA A 774 9.25 -5.62 38.39
C ALA A 774 10.34 -5.48 39.46
N GLU A 775 11.60 -5.54 39.04
CA GLU A 775 12.77 -5.38 39.90
C GLU A 775 13.82 -4.46 39.27
N ASP A 776 14.40 -3.59 40.09
CA ASP A 776 15.44 -2.65 39.65
C ASP A 776 16.83 -3.01 40.21
N TYR A 777 17.85 -2.94 39.36
CA TYR A 777 19.26 -3.21 39.65
C TYR A 777 20.15 -2.08 39.14
N SER A 778 21.36 -1.97 39.67
CA SER A 778 22.36 -1.01 39.17
C SER A 778 23.58 -1.74 38.64
N LEU A 779 24.11 -1.31 37.48
CA LEU A 779 25.40 -1.75 36.98
C LEU A 779 26.42 -0.62 37.13
N LYS A 780 27.64 -0.96 37.52
CA LYS A 780 28.77 -0.02 37.54
C LYS A 780 29.71 -0.32 36.39
N ILE A 781 29.99 0.68 35.57
CA ILE A 781 30.87 0.53 34.42
C ILE A 781 32.35 0.50 34.85
N SER A 782 33.05 -0.57 34.46
CA SER A 782 34.47 -0.84 34.76
C SER A 782 35.30 -1.06 33.48
N SER A 783 36.64 -1.03 33.58
CA SER A 783 37.57 -1.24 32.44
C SER A 783 38.56 -2.40 32.67
N VAL A 784 39.06 -3.03 31.60
CA VAL A 784 40.17 -4.02 31.63
C VAL A 784 41.41 -3.47 30.94
N ASP A 785 42.58 -3.58 31.59
CA ASP A 785 43.85 -2.91 31.21
C ASP A 785 44.70 -3.60 30.10
N THR A 786 44.25 -4.72 29.51
CA THR A 786 45.03 -5.48 28.50
C THR A 786 44.58 -5.20 27.07
N ALA A 787 45.46 -4.75 26.17
CA ALA A 787 45.13 -4.48 24.77
C ALA A 787 44.54 -5.71 24.04
N PRO A 788 43.51 -5.55 23.17
CA PRO A 788 42.95 -6.64 22.37
C PRO A 788 43.94 -7.20 21.35
N THR A 789 43.82 -8.49 21.01
CA THR A 789 44.57 -9.13 19.92
C THR A 789 43.75 -9.04 18.62
N LEU A 790 44.33 -8.45 17.56
CA LEU A 790 43.60 -8.22 16.30
C LEU A 790 43.88 -9.35 15.30
N ASP A 791 42.82 -9.94 14.73
CA ASP A 791 42.87 -10.99 13.68
C ASP A 791 42.29 -10.45 12.37
N ILE A 792 43.16 -10.06 11.44
CA ILE A 792 42.79 -9.45 10.15
C ILE A 792 43.41 -10.26 9.02
N GLN A 793 42.57 -10.74 8.10
CA GLN A 793 42.96 -11.50 6.91
C GLN A 793 42.81 -10.65 5.64
N ILE A 794 43.81 -10.67 4.76
CA ILE A 794 43.83 -9.84 3.55
C ILE A 794 43.44 -10.68 2.33
N LYS A 795 42.47 -10.20 1.55
CA LYS A 795 42.05 -10.80 0.27
C LYS A 795 42.24 -9.78 -0.85
N GLN A 796 43.24 -9.99 -1.70
CA GLN A 796 43.43 -9.16 -2.89
C GLN A 796 42.47 -9.58 -3.99
N GLN A 797 41.74 -8.62 -4.54
CA GLN A 797 40.79 -8.79 -5.64
C GLN A 797 41.12 -7.81 -6.77
N VAL A 798 40.35 -7.87 -7.85
CA VAL A 798 40.53 -6.94 -8.98
C VAL A 798 40.03 -5.56 -8.58
N ASN A 799 40.92 -4.57 -8.64
CA ASN A 799 40.75 -3.16 -8.26
C ASN A 799 40.36 -2.82 -6.79
N HIS A 800 40.24 -3.80 -5.89
CA HIS A 800 40.17 -3.57 -4.44
C HIS A 800 40.88 -4.65 -3.60
N ILE A 801 41.03 -4.37 -2.31
CA ILE A 801 41.47 -5.32 -1.28
C ILE A 801 40.42 -5.35 -0.16
N SER A 802 39.99 -6.55 0.24
CA SER A 802 39.13 -6.73 1.41
C SER A 802 39.94 -7.17 2.62
N PHE A 803 39.65 -6.55 3.77
CA PHE A 803 40.23 -6.85 5.07
C PHE A 803 39.18 -7.56 5.92
N ASP A 804 39.28 -8.89 5.99
CA ASP A 804 38.36 -9.76 6.75
C ASP A 804 38.83 -9.79 8.21
N ASN A 805 38.23 -8.91 9.02
CA ASN A 805 38.53 -8.75 10.43
C ASN A 805 37.66 -9.68 11.28
N LYS A 806 38.31 -10.64 11.94
CA LYS A 806 37.69 -11.64 12.81
C LYS A 806 37.95 -11.37 14.29
N THR A 807 38.38 -10.15 14.62
CA THR A 807 38.63 -9.74 16.00
C THR A 807 37.33 -9.74 16.80
N ILE A 808 37.29 -10.49 17.90
CA ILE A 808 36.16 -10.52 18.84
C ILE A 808 36.64 -9.94 20.17
N ASP A 809 36.34 -8.66 20.41
CA ASP A 809 36.55 -8.01 21.70
C ASP A 809 35.53 -6.87 21.88
N GLY A 810 34.62 -7.02 22.85
CA GLY A 810 33.50 -6.10 23.05
C GLY A 810 33.89 -4.67 23.46
N ARG A 811 35.15 -4.45 23.86
CA ARG A 811 35.64 -3.09 24.18
C ARG A 811 35.86 -2.25 22.92
N ILE A 812 36.04 -2.90 21.77
CA ILE A 812 36.24 -2.23 20.48
C ILE A 812 34.88 -1.74 19.99
N HIS A 813 34.66 -0.44 20.11
CA HIS A 813 33.46 0.21 19.60
C HIS A 813 33.57 0.56 18.12
N SER A 814 34.75 1.01 17.71
CA SER A 814 34.98 1.44 16.33
C SER A 814 36.38 1.07 15.87
N TRP A 815 36.56 1.10 14.55
CA TRP A 815 37.84 0.91 13.89
C TRP A 815 38.27 2.21 13.22
N GLN A 816 39.56 2.36 12.97
CA GLN A 816 40.10 3.41 12.12
C GLN A 816 41.18 2.79 11.23
N TRP A 817 40.96 2.84 9.93
CA TRP A 817 41.86 2.33 8.92
C TRP A 817 42.49 3.47 8.14
N ASP A 818 43.82 3.43 8.04
CA ASP A 818 44.62 4.24 7.14
C ASP A 818 45.23 3.31 6.09
N PHE A 819 44.94 3.57 4.81
CA PHE A 819 45.40 2.74 3.71
C PHE A 819 46.64 3.31 3.00
N ASP A 820 47.23 4.40 3.52
CA ASP A 820 48.47 5.00 3.02
C ASP A 820 48.41 5.49 1.56
N ASP A 821 47.20 5.81 1.07
CA ASP A 821 46.98 6.37 -0.28
C ASP A 821 46.38 7.79 -0.26
N GLY A 822 46.23 8.37 0.94
CA GLY A 822 45.63 9.68 1.17
C GLY A 822 44.10 9.68 1.19
N SER A 823 43.43 8.52 1.15
CA SER A 823 41.99 8.43 1.38
C SER A 823 41.61 8.84 2.80
N ALA A 824 40.35 9.23 3.01
CA ALA A 824 39.83 9.46 4.36
C ALA A 824 39.92 8.17 5.19
N VAL A 825 40.11 8.34 6.50
CA VAL A 825 40.14 7.22 7.46
C VAL A 825 38.81 6.47 7.41
N ASN A 826 38.86 5.14 7.27
CA ASN A 826 37.68 4.28 7.20
C ASN A 826 37.39 3.67 8.58
N ASN A 827 36.12 3.57 8.99
CA ASN A 827 35.74 3.09 10.32
C ASN A 827 35.00 1.74 10.34
N GLU A 828 34.91 1.06 9.20
CA GLU A 828 34.27 -0.24 9.09
C GLU A 828 35.07 -1.32 9.83
N VAL A 829 34.38 -2.33 10.36
CA VAL A 829 35.03 -3.46 11.03
C VAL A 829 35.89 -4.25 10.03
N SER A 830 35.35 -4.53 8.86
CA SER A 830 36.00 -5.30 7.78
C SER A 830 35.92 -4.53 6.46
N PRO A 831 36.75 -3.49 6.25
CA PRO A 831 36.63 -2.63 5.09
C PRO A 831 37.05 -3.34 3.81
N THR A 832 36.51 -2.84 2.70
CA THR A 832 37.06 -3.08 1.36
C THR A 832 37.57 -1.77 0.78
N HIS A 833 38.85 -1.71 0.43
CA HIS A 833 39.50 -0.49 -0.04
C HIS A 833 39.86 -0.56 -1.53
N TRP A 834 39.61 0.54 -2.25
CA TRP A 834 39.81 0.66 -3.70
C TRP A 834 40.97 1.63 -4.00
N TYR A 835 42.12 1.08 -4.39
CA TYR A 835 43.28 1.90 -4.75
C TYR A 835 43.13 2.50 -6.16
N GLN A 836 43.47 3.78 -6.29
CA GLN A 836 43.38 4.51 -7.57
C GLN A 836 44.57 4.25 -8.51
N ALA A 837 45.69 3.75 -7.99
CA ALA A 837 46.92 3.50 -8.73
C ALA A 837 47.59 2.22 -8.24
N SER A 838 48.47 1.65 -9.06
CA SER A 838 49.34 0.56 -8.62
C SER A 838 50.44 1.12 -7.70
N GLY A 839 50.75 0.41 -6.61
CA GLY A 839 51.71 0.90 -5.62
C GLY A 839 51.91 -0.06 -4.45
N ASP A 840 52.83 0.32 -3.56
CA ASP A 840 53.03 -0.32 -2.25
C ASP A 840 52.42 0.60 -1.17
N TYR A 841 51.59 0.03 -0.31
CA TYR A 841 50.78 0.76 0.69
C TYR A 841 51.00 0.20 2.11
N HIS A 842 51.27 1.09 3.08
CA HIS A 842 51.42 0.73 4.50
C HIS A 842 50.10 0.85 5.26
N VAL A 843 49.30 -0.21 5.29
CA VAL A 843 47.96 -0.18 5.89
C VAL A 843 48.03 -0.28 7.41
N VAL A 844 47.34 0.60 8.12
CA VAL A 844 47.23 0.62 9.59
C VAL A 844 45.77 0.56 10.01
N ALA A 845 45.41 -0.38 10.88
CA ALA A 845 44.11 -0.46 11.54
C ALA A 845 44.26 -0.18 13.03
N LYS A 846 43.40 0.67 13.59
CA LYS A 846 43.31 0.97 15.02
C LYS A 846 41.95 0.53 15.54
N ALA A 847 41.95 -0.25 16.61
CA ALA A 847 40.74 -0.59 17.36
C ALA A 847 40.54 0.45 18.47
N LEU A 848 39.35 1.03 18.57
CA LEU A 848 39.04 2.16 19.45
C LEU A 848 37.90 1.81 20.42
N ASP A 849 37.96 2.36 21.63
CA ASP A 849 36.84 2.32 22.56
C ASP A 849 35.82 3.45 22.30
N PHE A 850 34.76 3.50 23.12
CA PHE A 850 33.71 4.52 23.07
C PHE A 850 34.20 5.97 23.28
N SER A 851 35.39 6.15 23.84
CA SER A 851 36.02 7.48 24.01
C SER A 851 36.99 7.82 22.88
N ASN A 852 36.97 7.06 21.77
CA ASN A 852 37.93 7.15 20.67
C ASN A 852 39.39 6.94 21.11
N LYS A 853 39.64 6.25 22.23
CA LYS A 853 40.99 5.89 22.65
C LYS A 853 41.40 4.60 21.94
N VAL A 854 42.63 4.60 21.42
CA VAL A 854 43.21 3.43 20.75
C VAL A 854 43.48 2.33 21.78
N LEU A 855 42.79 1.20 21.61
CA LEU A 855 42.95 -0.02 22.40
C LEU A 855 44.08 -0.90 21.86
N ALA A 856 44.19 -1.03 20.53
CA ALA A 856 45.25 -1.76 19.85
C ALA A 856 45.44 -1.26 18.40
N SER A 857 46.54 -1.68 17.77
CA SER A 857 46.82 -1.37 16.36
C SER A 857 47.37 -2.59 15.63
N TRP A 858 47.03 -2.68 14.34
CA TRP A 858 47.52 -3.67 13.39
C TRP A 858 48.10 -2.93 12.18
N GLU A 859 49.21 -3.41 11.62
CA GLU A 859 49.89 -2.76 10.50
C GLU A 859 50.42 -3.78 9.49
N LYS A 860 50.36 -3.46 8.19
CA LYS A 860 50.84 -4.34 7.11
C LYS A 860 51.19 -3.59 5.82
N ASP A 861 52.36 -3.90 5.25
CA ASP A 861 52.75 -3.48 3.90
C ASP A 861 52.07 -4.36 2.83
N ILE A 862 51.45 -3.74 1.83
CA ILE A 862 50.71 -4.40 0.75
C ILE A 862 51.12 -3.85 -0.62
N SER A 863 51.63 -4.71 -1.50
CA SER A 863 51.80 -4.40 -2.93
C SER A 863 50.51 -4.65 -3.69
N TYR A 864 50.04 -3.67 -4.46
CA TYR A 864 48.79 -3.74 -5.20
C TYR A 864 48.93 -3.25 -6.65
N THR A 865 48.21 -3.88 -7.58
CA THR A 865 48.23 -3.53 -9.00
C THR A 865 46.80 -3.39 -9.52
N THR A 866 46.49 -2.24 -10.13
CA THR A 866 45.18 -2.02 -10.74
C THR A 866 45.12 -2.61 -12.15
N THR A 867 43.91 -2.97 -12.58
CA THR A 867 43.62 -3.49 -13.92
C THR A 867 42.59 -2.59 -14.58
N THR A 868 42.83 -2.22 -15.84
CA THR A 868 41.87 -1.43 -16.63
C THR A 868 41.56 -2.13 -17.95
N THR A 869 40.28 -2.41 -18.16
CA THR A 869 39.74 -3.03 -19.37
C THR A 869 38.45 -2.30 -19.73
N ALA A 870 38.46 -1.60 -20.87
CA ALA A 870 37.25 -0.98 -21.42
C ALA A 870 36.36 -2.04 -22.06
N LEU A 871 35.13 -2.17 -21.57
CA LEU A 871 34.09 -3.07 -22.07
C LEU A 871 32.73 -2.38 -21.95
N PHE A 872 31.94 -2.49 -23.01
CA PHE A 872 30.56 -2.04 -23.03
C PHE A 872 29.78 -2.80 -24.08
N GLU A 873 28.47 -2.91 -23.88
CA GLU A 873 27.55 -3.45 -24.88
C GLU A 873 26.49 -2.38 -25.21
N PRO A 874 26.43 -1.87 -26.46
CA PRO A 874 25.41 -0.90 -26.84
C PRO A 874 24.03 -1.55 -26.93
N SER A 875 23.06 -1.01 -26.18
CA SER A 875 21.65 -1.35 -26.36
C SER A 875 20.99 -0.30 -27.24
N ILE A 876 20.52 -0.69 -28.42
CA ILE A 876 20.00 0.23 -29.44
C ILE A 876 18.46 0.14 -29.45
N SER A 877 17.81 1.27 -29.23
CA SER A 877 16.36 1.43 -29.40
C SER A 877 16.08 2.63 -30.29
N ASN A 878 15.65 2.38 -31.52
CA ASN A 878 15.50 3.39 -32.57
C ASN A 878 16.81 4.18 -32.79
N ARG A 879 16.77 5.50 -32.57
CA ARG A 879 17.92 6.39 -32.65
C ARG A 879 18.61 6.60 -31.31
N SER A 880 18.16 5.92 -30.27
CA SER A 880 18.77 6.02 -28.96
C SER A 880 19.67 4.81 -28.71
N VAL A 881 20.84 5.04 -28.13
CA VAL A 881 21.71 3.99 -27.62
C VAL A 881 21.91 4.20 -26.14
N SER A 882 21.55 3.17 -25.38
CA SER A 882 21.86 3.05 -23.96
C SER A 882 23.22 2.36 -23.82
N LEU A 883 24.12 3.00 -23.09
CA LEU A 883 25.48 2.55 -22.84
C LEU A 883 25.76 2.64 -21.34
N ASN A 884 26.52 1.67 -20.85
CA ASN A 884 27.09 1.75 -19.52
C ASN A 884 28.50 1.14 -19.52
N VAL A 885 29.24 1.41 -18.45
CA VAL A 885 30.59 0.85 -18.21
C VAL A 885 30.57 -0.32 -17.22
N GLU A 886 29.42 -0.92 -16.92
CA GLU A 886 29.30 -1.96 -15.87
C GLU A 886 30.12 -3.21 -16.18
N GLN A 887 30.34 -3.50 -17.46
CA GLN A 887 31.19 -4.61 -17.90
C GLN A 887 32.67 -4.25 -17.90
N SER A 888 33.02 -2.97 -17.81
CA SER A 888 34.41 -2.53 -17.75
C SER A 888 35.03 -2.89 -16.41
N ILE A 889 36.32 -3.24 -16.44
CA ILE A 889 37.13 -3.40 -15.24
C ILE A 889 37.96 -2.15 -15.10
N MET A 890 37.82 -1.37 -14.04
CA MET A 890 38.62 -0.15 -13.85
C MET A 890 38.77 0.20 -12.36
N PRO A 891 39.91 0.80 -11.94
CA PRO A 891 40.08 1.28 -10.58
C PRO A 891 39.15 2.47 -10.28
N ALA A 892 38.88 2.68 -8.99
CA ALA A 892 38.14 3.84 -8.53
C ALA A 892 38.84 5.14 -8.98
N GLY A 893 38.06 6.17 -9.33
CA GLY A 893 38.59 7.43 -9.85
C GLY A 893 38.95 7.41 -11.35
N THR A 894 38.73 6.31 -12.06
CA THR A 894 38.85 6.27 -13.53
C THR A 894 37.85 7.22 -14.18
N THR A 895 38.32 8.11 -15.05
CA THR A 895 37.47 8.99 -15.83
C THR A 895 36.99 8.30 -17.10
N VAL A 896 35.68 8.37 -17.34
CA VAL A 896 35.00 7.79 -18.50
C VAL A 896 34.86 8.86 -19.59
N HIS A 897 35.13 8.49 -20.83
CA HIS A 897 34.86 9.32 -22.00
C HIS A 897 34.22 8.50 -23.11
N TRP A 898 33.05 8.93 -23.55
CA TRP A 898 32.33 8.41 -24.71
C TRP A 898 32.45 9.36 -25.88
N ASP A 899 32.77 8.81 -27.05
CA ASP A 899 32.59 9.45 -28.36
C ASP A 899 31.56 8.63 -29.14
N PHE A 900 30.47 9.25 -29.57
CA PHE A 900 29.38 8.56 -30.26
C PHE A 900 29.57 8.51 -31.78
N GLY A 901 30.63 9.12 -32.32
CA GLY A 901 30.90 9.12 -33.75
C GLY A 901 30.00 10.06 -34.57
N ASP A 902 29.19 10.91 -33.93
CA ASP A 902 28.36 11.97 -34.53
C ASP A 902 28.79 13.40 -34.12
N ASN A 903 29.97 13.51 -33.50
CA ASN A 903 30.55 14.69 -32.84
C ASN A 903 29.99 15.04 -31.46
N ASP A 904 29.06 14.25 -30.92
CA ASP A 904 28.70 14.34 -29.51
C ASP A 904 29.56 13.43 -28.65
N THR A 905 29.79 13.86 -27.40
CA THR A 905 30.60 13.14 -26.42
C THR A 905 29.92 13.17 -25.05
N SER A 906 30.31 12.25 -24.16
CA SER A 906 29.82 12.23 -22.78
C SER A 906 30.90 11.73 -21.82
N THR A 907 30.78 12.08 -20.54
CA THR A 907 31.63 11.57 -19.46
C THR A 907 30.83 10.81 -18.40
N GLN A 908 29.54 10.54 -18.66
CA GLN A 908 28.68 9.80 -17.73
C GLN A 908 28.96 8.29 -17.80
N SER A 909 28.89 7.61 -16.66
CA SER A 909 29.09 6.16 -16.54
C SER A 909 27.95 5.35 -17.18
N THR A 910 26.73 5.88 -17.13
CA THR A 910 25.54 5.38 -17.81
C THR A 910 24.95 6.52 -18.64
N ILE A 911 24.72 6.31 -19.93
CA ILE A 911 24.24 7.34 -20.86
C ILE A 911 23.23 6.77 -21.84
N ASN A 912 22.19 7.56 -22.13
CA ASN A 912 21.27 7.35 -23.24
C ASN A 912 21.55 8.43 -24.29
N HIS A 913 22.28 8.09 -25.35
CA HIS A 913 22.60 9.00 -26.43
C HIS A 913 21.59 8.91 -27.56
N GLN A 914 21.14 10.04 -28.12
CA GLN A 914 20.14 10.07 -29.19
C GLN A 914 20.73 10.66 -30.49
N TYR A 915 20.88 9.81 -31.50
CA TYR A 915 21.34 10.21 -32.82
C TYR A 915 20.28 10.97 -33.61
N GLN A 916 20.71 11.96 -34.39
CA GLN A 916 19.82 12.78 -35.22
C GLN A 916 19.52 12.17 -36.60
N GLN A 917 20.32 11.21 -37.07
CA GLN A 917 20.19 10.59 -38.39
C GLN A 917 20.43 9.08 -38.31
N ASP A 918 19.82 8.33 -39.23
CA ASP A 918 20.10 6.90 -39.40
C ASP A 918 21.47 6.75 -40.07
N GLY A 919 22.27 5.78 -39.65
CA GLY A 919 23.64 5.63 -40.14
C GLY A 919 24.47 4.64 -39.34
N ASN A 920 25.66 4.33 -39.85
CA ASN A 920 26.68 3.62 -39.08
C ASN A 920 27.45 4.65 -38.27
N TYR A 921 27.58 4.40 -36.96
CA TYR A 921 28.34 5.21 -36.03
C TYR A 921 29.33 4.32 -35.27
N THR A 922 30.52 4.83 -34.99
CA THR A 922 31.52 4.11 -34.19
C THR A 922 31.53 4.71 -32.80
N ILE A 923 30.96 3.98 -31.84
CA ILE A 923 30.99 4.39 -30.43
C ILE A 923 32.34 4.00 -29.85
N THR A 924 33.03 4.93 -29.21
CA THR A 924 34.30 4.68 -28.53
C THR A 924 34.19 5.01 -27.04
N LEU A 925 34.42 4.02 -26.19
CA LEU A 925 34.64 4.18 -24.76
C LEU A 925 36.13 4.35 -24.51
N THR A 926 36.55 5.38 -23.80
CA THR A 926 37.92 5.57 -23.32
C THR A 926 37.93 5.74 -21.81
N LEU A 927 38.70 4.89 -21.13
CA LEU A 927 38.89 4.90 -19.68
C LEU A 927 40.29 5.41 -19.35
N VAL A 928 40.39 6.52 -18.61
CA VAL A 928 41.68 7.15 -18.25
C VAL A 928 41.86 7.12 -16.74
N ASN A 929 43.03 6.68 -16.28
CA ASN A 929 43.41 6.64 -14.87
C ASN A 929 44.94 6.76 -14.71
N PRO A 930 45.48 6.89 -13.48
CA PRO A 930 46.91 7.09 -13.25
C PRO A 930 47.81 6.03 -13.88
N ASP A 931 47.39 4.75 -13.89
CA ASP A 931 48.14 3.65 -14.49
C ASP A 931 48.03 3.64 -16.03
N ASN A 932 46.95 4.22 -16.59
CA ASN A 932 46.68 4.31 -18.01
C ASN A 932 46.41 5.77 -18.43
N PRO A 933 47.41 6.67 -18.36
CA PRO A 933 47.20 8.09 -18.57
C PRO A 933 46.91 8.46 -20.03
N GLN A 934 47.17 7.54 -20.97
CA GLN A 934 46.82 7.69 -22.39
C GLN A 934 45.43 7.12 -22.72
N GLY A 935 44.73 6.54 -21.74
CA GLY A 935 43.44 5.90 -21.90
C GLY A 935 43.53 4.45 -22.42
N VAL A 936 42.61 3.61 -21.94
CA VAL A 936 42.28 2.31 -22.53
C VAL A 936 40.96 2.48 -23.27
N SER A 937 40.97 2.24 -24.59
CA SER A 937 39.79 2.44 -25.42
C SER A 937 39.25 1.14 -26.01
N LEU A 938 37.94 1.06 -26.13
CA LEU A 938 37.22 0.08 -26.93
C LEU A 938 36.31 0.83 -27.90
N SER A 939 36.29 0.45 -29.17
CA SER A 939 35.35 0.96 -30.16
C SER A 939 34.42 -0.15 -30.65
N LYS A 940 33.14 0.17 -30.80
CA LYS A 940 32.14 -0.70 -31.42
C LYS A 940 31.36 0.06 -32.47
N ASP A 941 31.26 -0.53 -33.66
CA ASP A 941 30.40 -0.02 -34.72
C ASP A 941 28.95 -0.41 -34.45
N VAL A 942 28.06 0.57 -34.50
CA VAL A 942 26.61 0.39 -34.37
C VAL A 942 25.92 0.93 -35.61
N TYR A 943 24.87 0.25 -36.04
CA TYR A 943 23.96 0.78 -37.05
C TYR A 943 22.71 1.33 -36.37
N ILE A 944 22.52 2.64 -36.45
CA ILE A 944 21.41 3.36 -35.86
C ILE A 944 20.34 3.54 -36.91
N PHE A 945 19.13 3.05 -36.62
CA PHE A 945 18.03 3.08 -37.57
C PHE A 945 16.68 3.15 -36.87
N LYS A 946 15.68 3.66 -37.58
CA LYS A 946 14.32 3.76 -37.08
C LYS A 946 13.53 2.45 -37.27
N GLY A 947 13.54 1.57 -36.26
CA GLY A 947 12.56 0.50 -35.94
C GLY A 947 12.30 -0.67 -36.94
N GLN A 948 12.43 -1.92 -36.46
CA GLN A 948 11.92 -3.16 -37.08
C GLN A 948 10.59 -3.57 -36.41
N TYR A 949 9.68 -4.25 -37.12
CA TYR A 949 8.45 -4.82 -36.53
C TYR A 949 8.76 -5.84 -35.43
N GLN A 950 8.05 -5.74 -34.30
CA GLN A 950 8.20 -6.65 -33.15
C GLN A 950 6.92 -7.51 -33.05
N PRO A 951 6.95 -8.78 -33.46
CA PRO A 951 5.82 -9.67 -33.27
C PRO A 951 5.65 -9.97 -31.77
N ILE A 952 4.47 -9.70 -31.22
CA ILE A 952 4.11 -9.95 -29.83
C ILE A 952 2.70 -10.52 -29.83
N PHE A 953 2.50 -11.62 -29.12
CA PHE A 953 1.16 -12.18 -28.90
C PHE A 953 1.08 -12.92 -27.58
N GLN A 954 -0.13 -13.04 -27.05
CA GLN A 954 -0.47 -13.87 -25.90
C GLN A 954 -1.49 -14.94 -26.32
N ALA A 955 -1.62 -16.01 -25.54
CA ALA A 955 -2.57 -17.09 -25.81
C ALA A 955 -3.48 -17.34 -24.60
N SER A 956 -4.77 -17.50 -24.84
CA SER A 956 -5.77 -17.95 -23.87
C SER A 956 -6.56 -19.11 -24.45
N TYR A 957 -7.07 -20.04 -23.63
CA TYR A 957 -7.75 -21.22 -24.15
C TYR A 957 -8.95 -21.69 -23.34
N VAL A 958 -9.87 -22.38 -24.00
CA VAL A 958 -11.04 -23.05 -23.40
C VAL A 958 -11.07 -24.50 -23.86
N GLU A 959 -11.20 -25.45 -22.93
CA GLU A 959 -11.44 -26.86 -23.25
C GLU A 959 -12.91 -27.06 -23.65
N ASN A 960 -13.12 -27.62 -24.84
CA ASN A 960 -14.42 -27.95 -25.39
C ASN A 960 -14.91 -29.29 -24.82
N GLN A 961 -16.23 -29.50 -24.85
CA GLN A 961 -16.87 -30.72 -24.31
C GLN A 961 -16.39 -32.04 -24.96
N ASP A 962 -15.75 -31.97 -26.12
CA ASP A 962 -15.18 -33.12 -26.83
C ASP A 962 -13.70 -33.37 -26.50
N GLY A 963 -13.11 -32.62 -25.57
CA GLY A 963 -11.71 -32.72 -25.16
C GLY A 963 -10.73 -32.02 -26.09
N SER A 964 -11.21 -31.26 -27.08
CA SER A 964 -10.39 -30.33 -27.86
C SER A 964 -10.24 -28.98 -27.16
N PHE A 965 -9.24 -28.18 -27.52
CA PHE A 965 -8.99 -26.87 -26.94
C PHE A 965 -9.15 -25.78 -27.99
N THR A 966 -10.03 -24.82 -27.74
CA THR A 966 -10.11 -23.59 -28.55
C THR A 966 -9.14 -22.57 -27.95
N VAL A 967 -8.09 -22.20 -28.69
CA VAL A 967 -7.07 -21.25 -28.24
C VAL A 967 -7.19 -19.96 -29.04
N THR A 968 -7.31 -18.83 -28.34
CA THR A 968 -7.28 -17.47 -28.89
C THR A 968 -5.90 -16.88 -28.70
N PHE A 969 -5.34 -16.29 -29.76
CA PHE A 969 -4.05 -15.62 -29.76
C PHE A 969 -4.27 -14.11 -29.94
N ASP A 970 -4.10 -13.37 -28.85
CA ASP A 970 -4.24 -11.93 -28.80
C ASP A 970 -2.92 -11.29 -29.26
N ASN A 971 -2.92 -10.73 -30.46
CA ASN A 971 -1.75 -10.28 -31.18
C ASN A 971 -1.53 -8.76 -30.97
N SER A 972 -0.70 -8.42 -29.99
CA SER A 972 -0.32 -7.04 -29.70
C SER A 972 0.92 -6.56 -30.46
N SER A 973 1.25 -7.19 -31.59
CA SER A 973 2.43 -6.85 -32.39
C SER A 973 2.44 -5.38 -32.78
N ALA A 974 3.38 -4.62 -32.21
CA ALA A 974 3.45 -3.18 -32.41
C ALA A 974 4.16 -2.83 -33.72
N ILE A 975 3.57 -1.87 -34.45
CA ILE A 975 4.22 -1.21 -35.58
C ILE A 975 5.26 -0.24 -34.98
N PRO A 976 6.51 -0.18 -35.50
CA PRO A 976 7.46 0.83 -35.06
C PRO A 976 6.86 2.22 -35.25
N GLU A 977 6.93 3.06 -34.21
CA GLU A 977 6.20 4.32 -33.98
C GLU A 977 6.40 5.45 -35.03
N ASN A 978 6.79 5.14 -36.27
CA ASN A 978 6.86 6.09 -37.36
C ASN A 978 6.48 5.51 -38.73
N ALA A 979 5.41 4.71 -38.77
CA ALA A 979 4.72 4.37 -40.01
C ALA A 979 3.78 5.49 -40.54
N ASN A 980 4.06 6.77 -40.26
CA ASN A 980 3.38 7.91 -40.90
C ASN A 980 3.80 8.14 -42.36
N TRP A 981 4.42 7.16 -43.03
CA TRP A 981 4.66 7.15 -44.48
C TRP A 981 3.67 6.29 -45.27
N ARG A 982 2.56 5.84 -44.68
CA ARG A 982 1.53 4.94 -45.27
C ARG A 982 0.86 5.40 -46.59
N HIS A 983 1.33 6.45 -47.26
CA HIS A 983 0.87 6.81 -48.62
C HIS A 983 1.94 6.83 -49.73
N LYS A 984 3.21 6.44 -49.50
CA LYS A 984 4.20 6.45 -50.61
C LYS A 984 5.06 5.22 -50.84
N ILE A 985 4.99 4.21 -50.00
CA ILE A 985 5.70 2.95 -50.22
C ILE A 985 4.62 1.88 -50.31
N LYS A 986 4.45 1.31 -51.51
CA LYS A 986 3.72 0.05 -51.66
C LYS A 986 4.49 -0.99 -50.83
N MET A 987 3.91 -1.43 -49.70
CA MET A 987 4.26 -2.71 -49.09
C MET A 987 3.94 -3.77 -50.13
N ILE A 988 4.96 -4.33 -50.77
CA ILE A 988 4.80 -5.43 -51.74
C ILE A 988 5.15 -6.70 -50.95
N ASP A 989 4.22 -7.64 -50.82
CA ASP A 989 4.41 -8.95 -50.16
C ASP A 989 4.53 -8.90 -48.61
N ALA A 990 3.67 -8.13 -47.93
CA ALA A 990 3.53 -8.17 -46.46
C ALA A 990 2.67 -9.36 -46.01
N LYS A 991 3.17 -10.16 -45.06
CA LYS A 991 2.53 -11.37 -44.53
C LYS A 991 2.64 -11.48 -43.02
N LEU A 992 1.59 -12.02 -42.41
CA LEU A 992 1.54 -12.49 -41.02
C LEU A 992 1.40 -14.01 -41.07
N GLU A 993 2.31 -14.74 -40.45
CA GLU A 993 2.46 -16.19 -40.57
C GLU A 993 2.50 -16.84 -39.19
N TRP A 994 1.51 -17.66 -38.88
CA TRP A 994 1.37 -18.43 -37.66
C TRP A 994 1.77 -19.89 -37.91
N SER A 995 2.53 -20.49 -37.00
CA SER A 995 2.73 -21.93 -36.90
C SER A 995 2.26 -22.36 -35.53
N PHE A 996 1.29 -23.27 -35.44
CA PHE A 996 0.62 -23.59 -34.18
C PHE A 996 1.29 -24.72 -33.40
N GLY A 997 2.38 -25.30 -33.90
CA GLY A 997 3.13 -26.36 -33.21
C GLY A 997 2.52 -27.76 -33.32
N ASP A 998 1.33 -27.90 -33.92
CA ASP A 998 0.65 -29.18 -34.19
C ASP A 998 0.76 -29.63 -35.67
N GLY A 999 1.60 -28.93 -36.45
CA GLY A 999 1.79 -29.13 -37.88
C GLY A 999 0.84 -28.32 -38.77
N ILE A 1000 -0.03 -27.48 -38.18
CA ILE A 1000 -0.90 -26.56 -38.90
C ILE A 1000 -0.27 -25.16 -38.88
N GLU A 1001 -0.31 -24.49 -40.03
CA GLU A 1001 0.18 -23.12 -40.23
C GLU A 1001 -0.91 -22.26 -40.87
N ASP A 1002 -0.93 -20.97 -40.55
CA ASP A 1002 -1.80 -19.98 -41.17
C ASP A 1002 -0.97 -18.80 -41.69
N SER A 1003 -1.07 -18.49 -42.98
CA SER A 1003 -0.29 -17.42 -43.63
C SER A 1003 -1.22 -16.48 -44.35
N GLN A 1004 -1.32 -15.24 -43.86
CA GLN A 1004 -2.21 -14.21 -44.39
C GLN A 1004 -1.38 -13.05 -44.96
N SER A 1005 -1.65 -12.69 -46.21
CA SER A 1005 -1.12 -11.42 -46.74
C SER A 1005 -1.94 -10.27 -46.16
N THR A 1006 -1.28 -9.38 -45.41
CA THR A 1006 -1.96 -8.34 -44.62
C THR A 1006 -1.15 -7.05 -44.58
N THR A 1007 -1.83 -5.92 -44.39
CA THR A 1007 -1.22 -4.64 -44.02
C THR A 1007 -1.42 -4.29 -42.54
N ASP A 1008 -2.12 -5.17 -41.83
CA ASP A 1008 -2.54 -5.09 -40.43
C ASP A 1008 -1.87 -6.24 -39.67
N PHE A 1009 -0.92 -5.91 -38.79
CA PHE A 1009 0.00 -6.88 -38.19
C PHE A 1009 -0.35 -7.21 -36.73
N ASP A 1010 -1.35 -6.54 -36.17
CA ASP A 1010 -1.95 -6.70 -34.83
C ASP A 1010 -3.24 -7.53 -34.87
N LYS A 1011 -3.48 -8.24 -35.98
CA LYS A 1011 -4.67 -9.07 -36.11
C LYS A 1011 -4.53 -10.35 -35.27
N ASP A 1012 -5.46 -10.54 -34.34
CA ASP A 1012 -5.61 -11.74 -33.53
C ASP A 1012 -5.86 -12.98 -34.40
N ASN A 1013 -5.55 -14.16 -33.85
CA ASN A 1013 -5.83 -15.43 -34.49
C ASN A 1013 -6.43 -16.43 -33.49
N SER A 1014 -7.03 -17.51 -33.98
CA SER A 1014 -7.56 -18.58 -33.11
C SER A 1014 -7.32 -19.93 -33.75
N HIS A 1015 -6.95 -20.93 -32.95
CA HIS A 1015 -6.71 -22.30 -33.42
C HIS A 1015 -7.30 -23.34 -32.48
N ASN A 1016 -7.79 -24.44 -33.06
CA ASN A 1016 -8.37 -25.55 -32.30
C ASN A 1016 -7.38 -26.73 -32.24
N TYR A 1017 -6.95 -27.09 -31.04
CA TYR A 1017 -6.05 -28.22 -30.80
C TYR A 1017 -6.87 -29.45 -30.42
N ALA A 1018 -6.66 -30.55 -31.14
CA ALA A 1018 -7.43 -31.79 -30.94
C ALA A 1018 -7.04 -32.58 -29.67
N LYS A 1019 -5.92 -32.24 -29.02
CA LYS A 1019 -5.38 -32.97 -27.87
C LYS A 1019 -4.70 -32.02 -26.89
N LYS A 1020 -4.62 -32.42 -25.62
CA LYS A 1020 -3.73 -31.81 -24.63
C LYS A 1020 -2.26 -32.08 -24.97
N GLY A 1021 -1.37 -31.16 -24.61
CA GLY A 1021 0.05 -31.26 -24.93
C GLY A 1021 0.77 -29.92 -24.94
N SER A 1022 2.08 -29.95 -25.14
CA SER A 1022 2.93 -28.78 -25.33
C SER A 1022 3.13 -28.53 -26.82
N TYR A 1023 2.87 -27.29 -27.25
CA TYR A 1023 2.90 -26.84 -28.63
C TYR A 1023 3.75 -25.58 -28.74
N ILE A 1024 4.73 -25.56 -29.66
CA ILE A 1024 5.51 -24.35 -29.93
C ILE A 1024 4.75 -23.52 -30.96
N VAL A 1025 4.15 -22.42 -30.52
CA VAL A 1025 3.43 -21.50 -31.39
C VAL A 1025 4.37 -20.39 -31.82
N LYS A 1026 4.47 -20.16 -33.13
CA LYS A 1026 5.30 -19.13 -33.75
C LYS A 1026 4.45 -18.12 -34.49
N LEU A 1027 4.72 -16.83 -34.29
CA LEU A 1027 4.23 -15.74 -35.13
C LEU A 1027 5.39 -15.11 -35.89
N SER A 1028 5.26 -14.98 -37.21
CA SER A 1028 6.25 -14.34 -38.09
C SER A 1028 5.62 -13.23 -38.93
N ILE A 1029 6.23 -12.05 -38.94
CA ILE A 1029 5.85 -10.91 -39.79
C ILE A 1029 6.91 -10.75 -40.89
N THR A 1030 6.51 -10.99 -42.14
CA THR A 1030 7.37 -10.87 -43.32
C THR A 1030 6.96 -9.65 -44.15
N TYR A 1031 7.89 -8.77 -44.52
CA TYR A 1031 7.60 -7.56 -45.31
C TYR A 1031 8.77 -7.14 -46.21
N ARG A 1032 8.48 -6.37 -47.26
CA ARG A 1032 9.48 -5.77 -48.17
C ARG A 1032 9.32 -4.25 -48.24
N ASN A 1033 10.39 -3.51 -47.96
CA ASN A 1033 10.41 -2.07 -48.19
C ASN A 1033 10.83 -1.75 -49.65
N THR A 1034 10.61 -0.53 -50.12
CA THR A 1034 10.74 -0.19 -51.56
C THR A 1034 12.16 -0.20 -52.12
N TRP A 1035 13.19 -0.40 -51.29
CA TRP A 1035 14.59 -0.30 -51.72
C TRP A 1035 15.50 -1.48 -51.35
N GLU A 1036 15.11 -2.43 -50.47
CA GLU A 1036 15.93 -3.62 -50.15
C GLU A 1036 15.11 -4.88 -49.75
N LYS A 1037 15.84 -5.98 -49.50
CA LYS A 1037 15.43 -7.41 -49.33
C LYS A 1037 14.24 -7.66 -48.38
N ILE A 1038 13.57 -8.80 -48.60
CA ILE A 1038 12.53 -9.34 -47.71
C ILE A 1038 13.09 -9.47 -46.29
N LYS A 1039 12.38 -8.92 -45.31
CA LYS A 1039 12.69 -9.07 -43.88
C LYS A 1039 11.58 -9.87 -43.20
N THR A 1040 11.95 -10.74 -42.28
CA THR A 1040 11.04 -11.53 -41.44
C THR A 1040 11.47 -11.36 -39.99
N ALA A 1041 10.53 -10.95 -39.13
CA ALA A 1041 10.68 -10.96 -37.68
C ALA A 1041 9.75 -12.04 -37.11
N SER A 1042 10.17 -12.78 -36.09
CA SER A 1042 9.33 -13.84 -35.50
C SER A 1042 9.49 -13.95 -33.99
N THR A 1043 8.42 -14.32 -33.30
CA THR A 1043 8.41 -14.69 -31.88
C THR A 1043 7.77 -16.05 -31.70
N GLU A 1044 8.13 -16.77 -30.64
CA GLU A 1044 7.61 -18.10 -30.30
C GLU A 1044 7.21 -18.15 -28.82
N ILE A 1045 6.12 -18.83 -28.51
CA ILE A 1045 5.74 -19.20 -27.14
C ILE A 1045 5.59 -20.73 -27.05
N ASN A 1046 5.89 -21.29 -25.88
CA ASN A 1046 5.50 -22.66 -25.58
C ASN A 1046 4.10 -22.66 -24.96
N LEU A 1047 3.11 -23.14 -25.71
CA LEU A 1047 1.72 -23.26 -25.27
C LEU A 1047 1.49 -24.64 -24.68
N GLU A 1048 1.25 -24.70 -23.37
CA GLU A 1048 0.84 -25.92 -22.69
C GLU A 1048 -0.69 -25.96 -22.53
N LEU A 1049 -1.33 -26.90 -23.21
CA LEU A 1049 -2.77 -27.14 -23.09
C LEU A 1049 -2.99 -28.26 -22.08
N LYS A 1050 -3.51 -27.88 -20.90
CA LYS A 1050 -3.84 -28.77 -19.79
C LYS A 1050 -5.34 -28.67 -19.48
N SER A 1051 -5.94 -29.78 -19.07
CA SER A 1051 -7.33 -29.78 -18.60
C SER A 1051 -7.43 -29.03 -17.26
N SER A 1052 -8.48 -28.22 -17.09
CA SER A 1052 -8.62 -27.27 -15.97
C SER A 1052 -9.34 -27.84 -14.74
N GLN A 1053 -9.39 -29.15 -14.54
CA GLN A 1053 -9.88 -29.71 -13.27
C GLN A 1053 -8.74 -29.75 -12.25
N ALA A 1054 -8.91 -29.03 -11.13
CA ALA A 1054 -8.10 -29.24 -9.93
C ALA A 1054 -8.34 -30.68 -9.45
N VAL A 1055 -7.26 -31.43 -9.32
CA VAL A 1055 -7.30 -32.86 -8.99
C VAL A 1055 -7.47 -33.00 -7.47
N GLU A 1056 -8.67 -33.37 -7.02
CA GLU A 1056 -9.00 -33.58 -5.61
C GLU A 1056 -8.54 -34.98 -5.17
N TYR A 1057 -7.50 -35.05 -4.32
CA TYR A 1057 -6.96 -36.33 -3.84
C TYR A 1057 -7.89 -36.99 -2.82
N CYS A 1058 -8.06 -38.31 -2.93
CA CYS A 1058 -8.89 -39.07 -1.98
C CYS A 1058 -8.37 -38.95 -0.53
N GLN A 1059 -9.27 -38.70 0.42
CA GLN A 1059 -8.95 -38.57 1.85
C GLN A 1059 -8.81 -39.96 2.50
N ALA A 1060 -7.73 -40.18 3.25
CA ALA A 1060 -7.53 -41.40 4.03
C ALA A 1060 -7.17 -41.04 5.47
N SER A 1061 -7.61 -41.86 6.42
CA SER A 1061 -7.43 -41.63 7.87
C SER A 1061 -6.93 -42.90 8.54
N GLY A 1062 -5.91 -42.77 9.40
CA GLY A 1062 -5.34 -43.86 10.22
C GLY A 1062 -5.63 -43.69 11.71
N LEU A 1063 -5.27 -44.68 12.54
CA LEU A 1063 -5.34 -44.63 13.99
C LEU A 1063 -3.92 -44.56 14.57
N THR A 1064 -3.47 -43.35 14.90
CA THR A 1064 -2.08 -43.05 15.30
C THR A 1064 -1.81 -43.21 16.80
N ASP A 1065 -2.83 -43.56 17.59
CA ASP A 1065 -2.77 -43.65 19.06
C ASP A 1065 -1.74 -44.67 19.59
N TYR A 1066 -1.37 -45.66 18.77
CA TYR A 1066 -0.47 -46.75 19.15
C TYR A 1066 0.82 -46.80 18.33
N GLU A 1067 0.75 -46.51 17.03
CA GLU A 1067 1.84 -46.62 16.06
C GLU A 1067 1.77 -45.44 15.09
N HIS A 1068 2.92 -44.82 14.80
CA HIS A 1068 3.03 -43.68 13.90
C HIS A 1068 4.45 -43.60 13.31
N ILE A 1069 4.61 -42.81 12.25
CA ILE A 1069 5.85 -42.51 11.56
C ILE A 1069 6.49 -41.30 12.25
N SER A 1070 7.67 -41.48 12.84
CA SER A 1070 8.41 -40.35 13.45
C SER A 1070 9.25 -39.58 12.43
N GLU A 1071 9.79 -40.29 11.44
CA GLU A 1071 10.68 -39.71 10.46
C GLU A 1071 10.55 -40.45 9.13
N PHE A 1072 10.43 -39.71 8.03
CA PHE A 1072 10.65 -40.22 6.68
C PHE A 1072 11.73 -39.38 6.00
N MET A 1073 12.65 -40.02 5.30
CA MET A 1073 13.62 -39.32 4.46
C MET A 1073 13.94 -40.11 3.20
N ILE A 1074 14.20 -39.40 2.12
CA ILE A 1074 14.97 -39.94 1.00
C ILE A 1074 16.45 -39.83 1.39
N VAL A 1075 17.24 -40.88 1.19
CA VAL A 1075 18.64 -40.91 1.63
C VAL A 1075 19.42 -39.82 0.88
N GLY A 1076 19.93 -38.85 1.64
CA GLY A 1076 20.59 -37.65 1.10
C GLY A 1076 19.72 -36.39 1.07
N SER A 1077 18.45 -36.46 1.49
CA SER A 1077 17.61 -35.29 1.81
C SER A 1077 17.54 -35.05 3.31
N ASP A 1078 17.04 -33.88 3.71
CA ASP A 1078 16.65 -33.64 5.10
C ASP A 1078 15.47 -34.55 5.49
N PRO A 1079 15.40 -35.02 6.74
CA PRO A 1079 14.29 -35.82 7.23
C PRO A 1079 13.02 -34.99 7.45
N PHE A 1080 11.88 -35.61 7.16
CA PHE A 1080 10.54 -35.09 7.39
C PHE A 1080 9.93 -35.73 8.63
N SER A 1081 9.30 -34.93 9.47
CA SER A 1081 8.60 -35.37 10.68
C SER A 1081 7.33 -34.53 10.85
N ASN A 1082 6.18 -35.15 11.10
CA ASN A 1082 4.88 -34.46 11.15
C ASN A 1082 4.28 -34.38 12.57
N GLY A 1083 4.91 -34.99 13.58
CA GLY A 1083 4.46 -34.95 14.97
C GLY A 1083 3.04 -35.46 15.21
N ILE A 1084 2.54 -36.41 14.41
CA ILE A 1084 1.21 -37.07 14.49
C ILE A 1084 0.04 -36.24 13.90
N ALA A 1085 0.30 -35.17 13.14
CA ALA A 1085 -0.74 -34.37 12.51
C ALA A 1085 -1.06 -34.89 11.09
N GLY A 1086 -2.31 -35.29 10.85
CA GLY A 1086 -2.77 -35.67 9.52
C GLY A 1086 -2.68 -34.51 8.51
N GLY A 1087 -2.34 -34.82 7.25
CA GLY A 1087 -2.19 -33.84 6.17
C GLY A 1087 -0.99 -34.10 5.26
N VAL A 1088 -0.63 -33.09 4.46
CA VAL A 1088 0.58 -33.11 3.62
C VAL A 1088 1.76 -32.61 4.44
N VAL A 1089 2.82 -33.41 4.57
CA VAL A 1089 3.94 -33.18 5.49
C VAL A 1089 4.89 -32.07 5.02
N ASN A 1090 5.02 -31.85 3.70
CA ASN A 1090 5.95 -30.90 3.10
C ASN A 1090 5.27 -29.90 2.13
N PRO A 1091 4.26 -29.13 2.57
CA PRO A 1091 3.42 -28.32 1.69
C PRO A 1091 4.18 -27.21 0.94
N GLU A 1092 5.32 -26.76 1.47
CA GLU A 1092 6.13 -25.68 0.87
C GLU A 1092 7.40 -26.16 0.16
N ASN A 1093 7.77 -27.44 0.31
CA ASN A 1093 9.05 -27.95 -0.20
C ASN A 1093 8.92 -29.36 -0.80
N PRO A 1094 8.49 -29.49 -2.07
CA PRO A 1094 8.29 -30.79 -2.71
C PRO A 1094 9.58 -31.59 -2.86
N ILE A 1095 9.52 -32.90 -2.56
CA ILE A 1095 10.67 -33.79 -2.72
C ILE A 1095 10.97 -33.97 -4.20
N GLN A 1096 12.22 -33.68 -4.59
CA GLN A 1096 12.68 -33.87 -5.95
C GLN A 1096 13.11 -35.33 -6.15
N LEU A 1097 12.40 -36.05 -7.03
CA LEU A 1097 12.68 -37.43 -7.38
C LEU A 1097 13.05 -37.54 -8.86
N GLN A 1098 13.84 -38.54 -9.20
CA GLN A 1098 14.22 -38.83 -10.59
C GLN A 1098 13.70 -40.22 -10.98
N ALA A 1099 12.98 -40.31 -12.09
CA ALA A 1099 12.49 -41.58 -12.61
C ALA A 1099 13.62 -42.39 -13.25
N GLY A 1100 13.50 -43.72 -13.20
CA GLY A 1100 14.48 -44.65 -13.78
C GLY A 1100 15.76 -44.85 -12.98
N VAL A 1101 15.95 -44.16 -11.86
CA VAL A 1101 17.04 -44.39 -10.92
C VAL A 1101 16.53 -44.94 -9.58
N PRO A 1102 17.34 -45.71 -8.84
CA PRO A 1102 17.01 -46.13 -7.48
C PRO A 1102 16.84 -44.92 -6.55
N ILE A 1103 15.75 -44.90 -5.79
CA ILE A 1103 15.43 -43.91 -4.77
C ILE A 1103 15.50 -44.63 -3.44
N ASP A 1104 16.61 -44.41 -2.73
CA ASP A 1104 16.84 -44.98 -1.42
C ASP A 1104 16.08 -44.15 -0.36
N TYR A 1105 15.41 -44.81 0.57
CA TYR A 1105 14.64 -44.15 1.62
C TYR A 1105 14.90 -44.77 2.98
N ARG A 1106 14.57 -44.02 4.03
CA ARG A 1106 14.61 -44.43 5.44
C ARG A 1106 13.33 -43.95 6.13
N LEU A 1107 12.73 -44.84 6.91
CA LEU A 1107 11.52 -44.63 7.72
C LEU A 1107 11.82 -45.01 9.18
N LEU A 1108 11.46 -44.16 10.14
CA LEU A 1108 11.56 -44.44 11.57
C LEU A 1108 10.18 -44.50 12.22
N ALA A 1109 9.91 -45.57 12.96
CA ALA A 1109 8.71 -45.72 13.74
C ALA A 1109 8.79 -44.89 15.04
N GLY A 1110 7.75 -44.12 15.35
CA GLY A 1110 7.72 -43.16 16.44
C GLY A 1110 7.16 -43.65 17.77
N TYR A 1111 6.81 -44.93 17.89
CA TYR A 1111 6.12 -45.46 19.06
C TYR A 1111 7.02 -46.28 20.01
N SER A 1112 6.59 -46.42 21.27
CA SER A 1112 7.38 -47.06 22.33
C SER A 1112 7.48 -48.58 22.12
N GLY A 1113 8.69 -49.07 21.89
CA GLY A 1113 8.94 -50.49 21.66
C GLY A 1113 8.85 -50.93 20.21
N ALA A 1114 8.96 -50.00 19.25
CA ALA A 1114 8.99 -50.29 17.81
C ALA A 1114 10.00 -51.39 17.42
N ASP A 1115 11.12 -51.51 18.13
CA ASP A 1115 12.10 -52.60 17.92
C ASP A 1115 11.61 -54.02 18.30
N LYS A 1116 10.32 -54.19 18.62
CA LYS A 1116 9.76 -55.47 19.09
C LYS A 1116 8.67 -56.03 18.19
N TYR A 1117 8.12 -55.23 17.29
CA TYR A 1117 6.96 -55.57 16.47
C TYR A 1117 7.30 -55.39 14.99
N ALA A 1118 6.79 -56.29 14.16
CA ALA A 1118 6.95 -56.19 12.70
C ALA A 1118 5.82 -55.34 12.14
N GLU A 1119 6.18 -54.32 11.36
CA GLU A 1119 5.28 -53.30 10.81
C GLU A 1119 5.23 -53.38 9.29
N ASN A 1120 4.06 -53.18 8.69
CA ASN A 1120 3.94 -53.13 7.23
C ASN A 1120 3.88 -51.67 6.75
N TYR A 1121 4.69 -51.34 5.73
CA TYR A 1121 4.68 -50.04 5.08
C TYR A 1121 4.36 -50.16 3.59
N HIS A 1122 3.56 -49.22 3.10
CA HIS A 1122 3.20 -49.12 1.69
C HIS A 1122 3.42 -47.69 1.19
N ILE A 1123 3.99 -47.57 -0.01
CA ILE A 1123 4.25 -46.29 -0.68
C ILE A 1123 3.54 -46.29 -2.04
N TRP A 1124 2.66 -45.31 -2.24
CA TRP A 1124 1.98 -45.04 -3.51
C TRP A 1124 2.39 -43.68 -4.05
N ILE A 1125 2.44 -43.58 -5.37
CA ILE A 1125 2.69 -42.33 -6.09
C ILE A 1125 1.68 -42.23 -7.20
N ASP A 1126 0.96 -41.12 -7.28
CA ASP A 1126 0.07 -40.81 -8.40
C ASP A 1126 0.90 -40.42 -9.64
N LEU A 1127 1.31 -41.43 -10.41
CA LEU A 1127 2.16 -41.28 -11.59
C LEU A 1127 1.41 -40.79 -12.83
N ASN A 1128 0.07 -40.90 -12.84
CA ASN A 1128 -0.76 -40.51 -13.97
C ASN A 1128 -1.38 -39.10 -13.80
N GLY A 1129 -1.35 -38.55 -12.58
CA GLY A 1129 -1.83 -37.22 -12.21
C GLY A 1129 -3.36 -37.12 -12.11
N ASP A 1130 -4.07 -38.20 -11.82
CA ASP A 1130 -5.53 -38.25 -11.77
C ASP A 1130 -6.13 -38.06 -10.36
N GLY A 1131 -5.28 -37.95 -9.33
CA GLY A 1131 -5.70 -37.70 -7.94
C GLY A 1131 -6.04 -38.95 -7.15
N LEU A 1132 -5.90 -40.11 -7.77
CA LEU A 1132 -6.09 -41.39 -7.14
C LEU A 1132 -4.74 -42.08 -6.98
N PHE A 1133 -4.62 -42.93 -5.97
CA PHE A 1133 -3.43 -43.74 -5.72
C PHE A 1133 -3.63 -45.18 -6.21
N GLY A 1134 -4.38 -45.34 -7.33
CA GLY A 1134 -4.86 -46.59 -7.90
C GLY A 1134 -6.40 -46.73 -7.89
N ASP A 1135 -6.90 -47.83 -8.48
CA ASP A 1135 -8.33 -48.09 -8.70
C ASP A 1135 -9.06 -48.83 -7.55
N GLY A 1136 -8.36 -49.08 -6.43
CA GLY A 1136 -8.88 -49.81 -5.27
C GLY A 1136 -8.91 -51.34 -5.40
N ASP A 1137 -8.48 -51.95 -6.53
CA ASP A 1137 -8.30 -53.41 -6.68
C ASP A 1137 -6.83 -53.78 -6.92
N TRP A 1138 -6.05 -53.88 -5.84
CA TRP A 1138 -4.60 -54.16 -5.89
C TRP A 1138 -4.22 -55.49 -6.57
N ARG A 1139 -5.16 -56.42 -6.81
CA ARG A 1139 -4.85 -57.69 -7.49
C ARG A 1139 -4.68 -57.51 -9.00
N ASN A 1140 -5.22 -56.43 -9.58
CA ASN A 1140 -5.29 -56.26 -11.02
C ASN A 1140 -4.69 -54.97 -11.57
N ASP A 1141 -4.37 -53.96 -10.75
CA ASP A 1141 -3.68 -52.77 -11.25
C ASP A 1141 -2.30 -52.54 -10.63
N LYS A 1142 -1.34 -52.18 -11.50
CA LYS A 1142 0.10 -52.00 -11.24
C LYS A 1142 0.55 -50.56 -11.51
N SER A 1143 -0.35 -49.63 -11.70
CA SER A 1143 -0.03 -48.29 -12.19
C SER A 1143 0.75 -47.44 -11.18
N GLU A 1144 0.43 -47.49 -9.88
CA GLU A 1144 0.85 -46.40 -8.94
C GLU A 1144 1.41 -46.85 -7.58
N ARG A 1145 1.34 -48.14 -7.23
CA ARG A 1145 2.00 -48.67 -6.02
C ARG A 1145 3.43 -49.09 -6.32
N LEU A 1146 4.40 -48.43 -5.69
CA LEU A 1146 5.83 -48.66 -5.98
C LEU A 1146 6.52 -49.58 -4.98
N VAL A 1147 5.97 -49.76 -3.77
CA VAL A 1147 6.53 -50.62 -2.73
C VAL A 1147 5.48 -51.62 -2.25
N ALA A 1148 5.79 -52.91 -2.33
CA ALA A 1148 4.78 -53.97 -2.24
C ALA A 1148 4.60 -54.60 -0.85
N GLU A 1149 5.57 -54.57 0.06
CA GLU A 1149 5.49 -55.12 1.44
C GLU A 1149 6.89 -55.00 2.09
N PHE A 1150 6.97 -54.59 3.36
CA PHE A 1150 8.17 -54.75 4.20
C PHE A 1150 7.79 -55.46 5.51
N ASP A 1151 8.56 -56.52 5.78
CA ASP A 1151 8.65 -57.44 6.94
C ASP A 1151 7.39 -58.16 7.51
N GLN A 1152 7.19 -59.40 7.07
CA GLN A 1152 6.72 -60.49 7.93
C GLN A 1152 7.67 -61.69 7.82
N VAL A 1153 8.56 -61.90 8.80
CA VAL A 1153 8.90 -63.26 9.24
C VAL A 1153 8.96 -63.36 10.76
N SER A 1154 8.09 -64.20 11.31
CA SER A 1154 8.11 -64.64 12.70
C SER A 1154 9.50 -65.18 13.09
N GLY A 1155 10.25 -64.42 13.89
CA GLY A 1155 11.50 -64.89 14.49
C GLY A 1155 12.59 -63.85 14.70
N GLU A 1156 12.51 -62.68 14.05
CA GLU A 1156 13.44 -61.57 14.26
C GLU A 1156 12.69 -60.41 14.95
N THR A 1157 13.27 -59.85 16.02
CA THR A 1157 12.78 -58.61 16.63
C THR A 1157 13.13 -57.48 15.67
N GLY A 1158 12.12 -56.92 14.99
CA GLY A 1158 12.31 -55.85 14.00
C GLY A 1158 13.06 -54.67 14.59
N THR A 1159 13.82 -53.93 13.79
CA THR A 1159 14.40 -52.65 14.18
C THR A 1159 13.39 -51.58 13.82
N GLY A 1160 13.03 -50.66 14.72
CA GLY A 1160 12.10 -49.53 14.51
C GLY A 1160 12.55 -48.51 13.45
N GLU A 1161 13.39 -48.95 12.52
CA GLU A 1161 13.94 -48.27 11.37
C GLU A 1161 13.88 -49.22 10.17
N ILE A 1162 13.34 -48.72 9.05
CA ILE A 1162 13.29 -49.41 7.77
C ILE A 1162 13.99 -48.58 6.72
N THR A 1163 14.97 -49.17 6.06
CA THR A 1163 15.58 -48.59 4.86
C THR A 1163 15.26 -49.46 3.65
N GLY A 1164 14.94 -48.84 2.53
CA GLY A 1164 14.63 -49.54 1.29
C GLY A 1164 15.00 -48.72 0.07
N SER A 1165 14.70 -49.27 -1.10
CA SER A 1165 14.88 -48.57 -2.37
C SER A 1165 13.72 -48.92 -3.30
N PHE A 1166 13.19 -47.93 -4.00
CA PHE A 1166 12.22 -48.14 -5.08
C PHE A 1166 12.67 -47.40 -6.33
N THR A 1167 12.09 -47.73 -7.48
CA THR A 1167 12.39 -47.05 -8.74
C THR A 1167 11.09 -46.68 -9.42
N ILE A 1168 10.94 -45.39 -9.73
CA ILE A 1168 9.79 -44.90 -10.49
C ILE A 1168 9.98 -45.29 -11.97
N PRO A 1169 9.08 -46.06 -12.59
CA PRO A 1169 9.24 -46.44 -13.99
C PRO A 1169 9.06 -45.21 -14.90
N THR A 1170 10.10 -44.85 -15.66
CA THR A 1170 10.09 -43.66 -16.54
C THR A 1170 8.94 -43.67 -17.54
N HIS A 1171 8.49 -44.83 -17.99
CA HIS A 1171 7.38 -44.96 -18.94
C HIS A 1171 5.99 -44.64 -18.34
N LEU A 1172 5.85 -44.63 -17.00
CA LEU A 1172 4.60 -44.29 -16.31
C LEU A 1172 4.52 -42.80 -15.94
N VAL A 1173 5.64 -42.08 -15.93
CA VAL A 1173 5.65 -40.62 -15.73
C VAL A 1173 5.17 -39.95 -17.01
N SER A 1174 4.04 -39.25 -16.92
CA SER A 1174 3.31 -38.72 -18.09
C SER A 1174 3.97 -37.49 -18.75
N SER A 1175 4.87 -36.80 -18.04
CA SER A 1175 5.58 -35.58 -18.48
C SER A 1175 7.08 -35.61 -18.13
N ASP A 1176 7.87 -34.69 -18.70
CA ASP A 1176 9.31 -34.57 -18.38
C ASP A 1176 9.56 -34.14 -16.92
N GLN A 1177 8.59 -33.43 -16.35
CA GLN A 1177 8.51 -33.09 -14.94
C GLN A 1177 7.05 -33.25 -14.48
N LEU A 1178 6.80 -34.06 -13.46
CA LEU A 1178 5.46 -34.34 -12.91
C LEU A 1178 5.42 -33.92 -11.44
N ALA A 1179 4.68 -32.86 -11.12
CA ALA A 1179 4.33 -32.51 -9.76
C ALA A 1179 3.08 -33.29 -9.32
N THR A 1180 3.20 -34.08 -8.25
CA THR A 1180 2.14 -35.00 -7.79
C THR A 1180 2.28 -35.29 -6.29
N ARG A 1181 1.45 -36.18 -5.73
CA ARG A 1181 1.55 -36.66 -4.35
C ARG A 1181 2.13 -38.06 -4.26
N MET A 1182 2.83 -38.30 -3.15
CA MET A 1182 3.24 -39.62 -2.66
C MET A 1182 2.56 -39.87 -1.32
N ARG A 1183 1.96 -41.05 -1.14
CA ARG A 1183 1.30 -41.47 0.10
C ARG A 1183 2.06 -42.61 0.75
N ILE A 1184 2.32 -42.49 2.05
CA ILE A 1184 2.92 -43.55 2.88
C ILE A 1184 1.87 -44.01 3.90
N MET A 1185 1.65 -45.31 4.00
CA MET A 1185 0.80 -45.92 5.04
C MET A 1185 1.62 -46.90 5.87
N GLN A 1186 1.58 -46.72 7.19
CA GLN A 1186 2.02 -47.69 8.18
C GLN A 1186 0.80 -48.48 8.69
N TYR A 1187 0.96 -49.80 8.86
CA TYR A 1187 -0.13 -50.68 9.29
C TYR A 1187 0.35 -51.95 10.03
N TYR A 1188 -0.23 -52.21 11.22
CA TYR A 1188 0.07 -53.39 12.03
C TYR A 1188 -1.06 -54.43 12.08
N ASP A 1189 -0.89 -55.59 11.43
CA ASP A 1189 -1.84 -56.71 11.56
C ASP A 1189 -1.13 -58.06 11.62
N LEU A 1190 -1.60 -58.91 12.54
CA LEU A 1190 -1.14 -60.28 12.72
C LEU A 1190 -1.64 -61.23 11.61
N THR A 1191 -2.61 -60.79 10.80
CA THR A 1191 -3.15 -61.51 9.65
C THR A 1191 -2.91 -60.73 8.36
N ARG A 1192 -2.31 -61.36 7.34
CA ARG A 1192 -2.12 -60.72 6.03
C ARG A 1192 -3.47 -60.28 5.46
N VAL A 1193 -3.71 -58.99 5.38
CA VAL A 1193 -4.93 -58.43 4.80
C VAL A 1193 -4.83 -58.60 3.28
N ASN A 1194 -5.82 -59.28 2.70
CA ASN A 1194 -5.84 -59.56 1.25
C ASN A 1194 -6.36 -58.37 0.40
N SER A 1195 -6.50 -57.17 0.97
CA SER A 1195 -6.88 -55.91 0.30
C SER A 1195 -6.62 -54.68 1.17
N ILE A 1196 -5.78 -53.76 0.69
CA ILE A 1196 -5.54 -52.43 1.28
C ILE A 1196 -5.83 -51.39 0.18
N ASP A 1197 -6.70 -50.44 0.50
CA ASP A 1197 -7.17 -49.36 -0.35
C ASP A 1197 -6.60 -48.03 0.18
N PRO A 1198 -5.71 -47.34 -0.56
CA PRO A 1198 -5.06 -46.12 -0.10
C PRO A 1198 -6.01 -44.93 0.10
N CYS A 1199 -7.28 -45.06 -0.29
CA CYS A 1199 -8.33 -44.04 -0.16
C CYS A 1199 -9.35 -44.36 0.95
N SER A 1200 -9.17 -45.45 1.70
CA SER A 1200 -10.12 -45.88 2.75
C SER A 1200 -9.84 -45.24 4.13
N ASP A 1201 -10.87 -45.16 4.96
CA ASP A 1201 -10.77 -44.77 6.37
C ASP A 1201 -10.51 -46.02 7.24
N TYR A 1202 -9.33 -46.07 7.86
CA TYR A 1202 -8.86 -47.17 8.70
C TYR A 1202 -9.08 -46.91 10.20
N SER A 1203 -9.68 -45.78 10.58
CA SER A 1203 -9.91 -45.40 11.97
C SER A 1203 -10.97 -46.24 12.70
N ASN A 1204 -11.84 -46.95 11.97
CA ASN A 1204 -13.01 -47.67 12.51
C ASN A 1204 -13.10 -49.14 12.04
N SER A 1205 -12.36 -50.09 12.62
CA SER A 1205 -12.82 -51.49 12.63
C SER A 1205 -12.11 -52.40 13.63
N SER A 1206 -12.86 -53.34 14.19
CA SER A 1206 -12.43 -54.49 14.99
C SER A 1206 -11.64 -55.57 14.20
N THR A 1207 -11.09 -55.21 13.04
CA THR A 1207 -10.38 -56.10 12.10
C THR A 1207 -9.26 -55.40 11.32
N SER A 1208 -8.84 -54.18 11.69
CA SER A 1208 -7.75 -53.47 11.01
C SER A 1208 -6.81 -52.80 12.01
N GLY A 1209 -5.52 -53.04 11.82
CA GLY A 1209 -4.37 -52.57 12.60
C GLY A 1209 -4.29 -51.08 12.89
N SER A 1210 -3.57 -50.74 13.97
CA SER A 1210 -3.07 -49.39 14.25
C SER A 1210 -2.04 -48.94 13.20
N GLY A 1211 -1.93 -47.63 12.98
CA GLY A 1211 -0.95 -47.06 12.05
C GLY A 1211 -1.34 -45.69 11.47
N GLU A 1212 -0.35 -45.00 10.90
CA GLU A 1212 -0.45 -43.64 10.35
C GLU A 1212 -0.45 -43.62 8.81
N ILE A 1213 -1.06 -42.58 8.23
CA ILE A 1213 -1.04 -42.28 6.79
C ILE A 1213 -0.55 -40.84 6.59
N GLU A 1214 0.49 -40.66 5.75
CA GLU A 1214 1.10 -39.38 5.44
C GLU A 1214 1.14 -39.12 3.93
N ASP A 1215 0.86 -37.88 3.52
CA ASP A 1215 1.03 -37.41 2.13
C ASP A 1215 2.26 -36.50 2.00
N TYR A 1216 2.97 -36.61 0.89
CA TYR A 1216 4.11 -35.78 0.52
C TYR A 1216 3.92 -35.18 -0.87
N LEU A 1217 4.17 -33.87 -1.01
CA LEU A 1217 4.34 -33.25 -2.34
C LEU A 1217 5.66 -33.73 -2.93
N ILE A 1218 5.62 -34.19 -4.16
CA ILE A 1218 6.81 -34.60 -4.89
C ILE A 1218 6.82 -34.01 -6.30
N VAL A 1219 8.03 -33.84 -6.83
CA VAL A 1219 8.25 -33.50 -8.23
C VAL A 1219 9.14 -34.57 -8.82
N ILE A 1220 8.63 -35.30 -9.82
CA ILE A 1220 9.31 -36.39 -10.48
C ILE A 1220 9.85 -35.88 -11.80
N ASN A 1221 11.17 -35.85 -11.94
CA ASN A 1221 11.85 -35.55 -13.20
C ASN A 1221 12.08 -36.88 -13.95
N LYS A 1222 11.69 -36.94 -15.22
CA LYS A 1222 11.65 -38.18 -16.02
C LYS A 1222 13.02 -38.67 -16.49
#